data_AF-A0A8J7XLP7-F1
#
_entry.id   AF-A0A8J7XLP7-F1
#
_cell.length_a   1.000
_cell.length_b   1.000
_cell.length_c   1.000
_cell.angle_alpha   90.00
_cell.angle_beta   90.00
_cell.angle_gamma   90.00
#
_symmetry.space_group_name_H-M   'P 1'
#
loop_
_entity.id
_entity.type
_entity.pdbx_description
1 polymer ?
#
loop_
_entity_poly.entity_id
_entity_poly.type
_entity_poly.pdbx_seq_one_letter_code
_entity_poly.pdbx_strand_id
1 'polypeptide(L)'
;MTCKFVALIFCSLLLISGCVSQQRKKESYPSEESDIEMEKGNEMQFPETHWSYMDLPPLTNEQRLELALRAQEEGEAYYQRALKEAEELSRTLEEYIYQWLEGKVDADIPEGLLPPYIDSAKTHDWKLVSPDYITPEEQWYAMTMYDPTEELHQHSPDPHVTYLKLIFIAPFGSKLLIEGDFPYCRFMDYQILQPFDPYHPVTGNMGVCEVPIVDVDIDPDPGHINPFRLGADRTAENRHYHLTFELQIGNAVALNDVMKEPHYRAPGNTRVGGPFGFAGPWGDGVLVPSIVWLRIYAPDINKEPHGGVNWPKATLQLPTGEKYWITCDKSKAVEDQTASPPNRPTSPEEPYPFQGPSLGWLKMFGIDLAILEGNAILNSELRGTKDALTAKKEVRTLYSLLWNRGPDADPPGNFECSATCCAYISYLLRPTTLGKNKVIVLTGKLPDFPRTRHGESTMTDGDVRYFSITHQQGSGGMGKSIYTSVPHGSLMDDEIIVNDKNEYIIVYSRSQEKPGNARKENGVTWQEWGPSSQQGFVIRWLSVSPDWHISQFVSDSNNIPWRTGAWSQDTYDKTLVGENQPGVMGPYHPVVHYMTREEFEALGDNVLTPGDIPEWINSETQHEYLISLVWFILSGAVCLISRLIGYVRRGLTIIFL
;
A
#
# COMPACT_ATOMS: atom_id res chain seq x y z
N MET A 1 16.82 -44.66 26.52
CA MET A 1 18.15 -44.08 26.24
C MET A 1 18.13 -43.43 24.87
N THR A 2 17.80 -42.13 24.83
CA THR A 2 18.08 -41.12 23.79
C THR A 2 17.10 -39.96 24.04
N CYS A 3 17.39 -39.19 25.07
CA CYS A 3 16.74 -37.92 25.38
C CYS A 3 17.75 -37.16 26.24
N LYS A 4 18.59 -36.35 25.59
CA LYS A 4 19.62 -35.41 26.10
C LYS A 4 20.69 -35.20 25.02
N PHE A 5 20.36 -34.55 23.91
CA PHE A 5 21.39 -34.01 23.00
C PHE A 5 20.93 -32.85 22.09
N VAL A 6 19.83 -32.16 22.43
CA VAL A 6 19.35 -30.98 21.65
C VAL A 6 19.44 -29.66 22.46
N ALA A 7 19.74 -29.71 23.75
CA ALA A 7 19.74 -28.53 24.63
C ALA A 7 21.10 -27.79 24.77
N LEU A 8 22.05 -27.94 23.84
CA LEU A 8 23.42 -27.41 24.01
C LEU A 8 23.99 -26.57 22.87
N ILE A 9 23.15 -26.15 21.90
CA ILE A 9 23.57 -25.24 20.81
C ILE A 9 22.98 -23.82 20.95
N PHE A 10 22.04 -23.58 21.88
CA PHE A 10 21.39 -22.27 22.02
C PHE A 10 21.90 -21.35 23.14
N CYS A 11 22.93 -21.76 23.91
CA CYS A 11 23.49 -20.92 25.00
C CYS A 11 24.75 -20.12 24.65
N SER A 12 25.20 -20.09 23.39
CA SER A 12 26.43 -19.39 22.97
C SER A 12 26.22 -18.00 22.34
N LEU A 13 25.00 -17.46 22.34
CA LEU A 13 24.70 -16.12 21.81
C LEU A 13 24.44 -15.05 22.89
N LEU A 14 24.59 -15.37 24.18
CA LEU A 14 24.25 -14.46 25.29
C LEU A 14 25.42 -13.92 26.11
N LEU A 15 26.66 -14.12 25.69
CA LEU A 15 27.83 -13.56 26.40
C LEU A 15 28.96 -13.25 25.42
N ILE A 16 29.00 -12.02 24.88
CA ILE A 16 30.22 -11.21 24.64
C ILE A 16 29.75 -9.77 24.34
N SER A 17 29.70 -8.94 25.38
CA SER A 17 30.00 -7.50 25.28
C SER A 17 30.41 -7.00 26.67
N GLY A 18 31.44 -7.64 27.23
CA GLY A 18 32.13 -7.17 28.42
C GLY A 18 33.37 -6.36 28.02
N CYS A 19 33.37 -5.08 28.40
CA CYS A 19 34.48 -4.16 28.58
C CYS A 19 35.85 -4.53 27.96
N VAL A 20 36.27 -3.73 26.97
CA VAL A 20 37.70 -3.39 26.82
C VAL A 20 37.82 -1.87 26.71
N SER A 21 38.26 -1.27 27.80
CA SER A 21 38.73 0.12 27.83
C SER A 21 40.02 0.23 27.03
N GLN A 22 40.04 1.07 25.99
CA GLN A 22 41.28 1.56 25.41
C GLN A 22 41.41 3.05 25.75
N GLN A 23 42.32 3.34 26.67
CA GLN A 23 42.75 4.68 27.04
C GLN A 23 43.24 5.43 25.78
N ARG A 24 42.55 6.49 25.38
CA ARG A 24 43.14 7.59 24.62
C ARG A 24 43.34 8.80 25.54
N LYS A 25 44.54 9.37 25.45
CA LYS A 25 45.05 10.49 26.22
C LYS A 25 44.13 11.71 26.09
N LYS A 26 43.83 12.33 27.24
CA LYS A 26 43.30 13.69 27.36
C LYS A 26 44.38 14.68 26.93
N GLU A 27 44.08 15.49 25.92
CA GLU A 27 44.62 16.85 25.81
C GLU A 27 43.45 17.83 25.91
N SER A 28 43.65 18.83 26.76
CA SER A 28 42.69 19.78 27.32
C SER A 28 42.42 20.97 26.41
N TYR A 29 41.19 21.49 26.36
CA TYR A 29 40.76 22.89 26.60
C TYR A 29 39.21 22.97 26.54
N PRO A 30 38.55 23.98 27.15
CA PRO A 30 37.26 23.80 27.83
C PRO A 30 36.05 24.05 26.92
N SER A 31 35.00 23.25 27.12
CA SER A 31 33.65 23.47 26.61
C SER A 31 32.90 24.43 27.53
N GLU A 32 32.28 25.45 26.96
CA GLU A 32 31.13 26.13 27.58
C GLU A 32 29.96 25.15 27.59
N GLU A 33 29.39 24.94 28.78
CA GLU A 33 28.19 24.16 29.03
C GLU A 33 26.98 24.84 28.38
N SER A 34 26.31 24.11 27.48
CA SER A 34 24.86 24.24 27.33
C SER A 34 24.28 22.85 27.44
N ASP A 35 23.59 22.60 28.55
CA ASP A 35 22.92 21.35 28.89
C ASP A 35 21.92 20.96 27.80
N ILE A 36 22.19 19.83 27.13
CA ILE A 36 21.16 19.04 26.46
C ILE A 36 21.17 17.69 27.18
N GLU A 37 20.18 17.49 28.05
CA GLU A 37 19.87 16.18 28.60
C GLU A 37 19.56 15.24 27.42
N MET A 38 20.46 14.29 27.17
CA MET A 38 20.15 13.14 26.34
C MET A 38 19.21 12.23 27.13
N GLU A 39 17.92 12.23 26.76
CA GLU A 39 16.97 11.24 27.24
C GLU A 39 17.45 9.82 26.92
N LYS A 40 17.62 9.04 27.99
CA LYS A 40 17.77 7.58 27.91
C LYS A 40 16.49 6.98 27.32
N GLY A 41 16.67 6.02 26.41
CA GLY A 41 15.62 5.41 25.62
C GLY A 41 14.38 5.00 26.40
N ASN A 42 13.24 5.53 25.96
CA ASN A 42 11.92 4.99 26.25
C ASN A 42 11.70 3.74 25.36
N GLU A 43 11.35 2.63 26.00
CA GLU A 43 10.76 1.47 25.34
C GLU A 43 9.51 1.92 24.57
N MET A 44 9.44 1.52 23.30
CA MET A 44 8.48 2.02 22.32
C MET A 44 7.12 1.36 22.54
N GLN A 45 6.26 1.96 23.37
CA GLN A 45 4.83 1.66 23.35
C GLN A 45 4.24 2.16 22.02
N PHE A 46 3.58 1.26 21.28
CA PHE A 46 2.70 1.67 20.19
C PHE A 46 1.63 2.61 20.76
N PRO A 47 1.37 3.78 20.14
CA PRO A 47 0.27 4.62 20.58
C PRO A 47 -1.05 3.87 20.45
N GLU A 48 -2.02 4.25 21.29
CA GLU A 48 -3.40 3.77 21.28
C GLU A 48 -3.93 3.66 19.83
N THR A 49 -4.54 2.52 19.50
CA THR A 49 -4.95 2.10 18.16
C THR A 49 -6.10 2.92 17.57
N HIS A 50 -6.16 4.23 17.79
CA HIS A 50 -7.28 5.12 17.45
C HIS A 50 -7.65 5.20 15.95
N TRP A 51 -7.08 4.40 15.05
CA TRP A 51 -7.20 4.66 13.60
C TRP A 51 -7.56 3.44 12.75
N SER A 52 -7.58 2.25 13.36
CA SER A 52 -8.24 1.06 12.79
C SER A 52 -9.72 1.07 13.13
N TYR A 53 -10.59 0.52 12.29
CA TYR A 53 -11.99 0.27 12.68
C TYR A 53 -12.16 -0.82 13.75
N MET A 54 -11.09 -1.56 14.06
CA MET A 54 -11.07 -2.58 15.11
C MET A 54 -10.14 -2.17 16.23
N ASP A 55 -10.45 -2.63 17.43
CA ASP A 55 -9.51 -2.63 18.53
C ASP A 55 -8.81 -3.97 18.61
N LEU A 56 -7.54 -3.93 19.00
CA LEU A 56 -6.74 -5.10 19.30
C LEU A 56 -6.10 -4.93 20.67
N PRO A 57 -5.71 -6.03 21.34
CA PRO A 57 -4.96 -5.96 22.58
C PRO A 57 -3.73 -5.03 22.42
N PRO A 58 -3.45 -4.14 23.40
CA PRO A 58 -2.34 -3.19 23.33
C PRO A 58 -1.00 -3.90 23.61
N LEU A 59 -0.50 -4.63 22.63
CA LEU A 59 0.73 -5.43 22.73
C LEU A 59 1.95 -4.70 22.17
N THR A 60 3.08 -4.82 22.87
CA THR A 60 4.41 -4.44 22.34
C THR A 60 4.89 -5.41 21.25
N ASN A 61 5.94 -5.04 20.50
CA ASN A 61 6.52 -5.94 19.50
C ASN A 61 7.10 -7.20 20.12
N GLU A 62 7.73 -7.08 21.29
CA GLU A 62 8.28 -8.21 22.04
C GLU A 62 7.16 -9.17 22.45
N GLN A 63 6.04 -8.65 22.96
CA GLN A 63 4.89 -9.47 23.33
C GLN A 63 4.28 -10.20 22.12
N ARG A 64 4.15 -9.52 20.98
CA ARG A 64 3.68 -10.14 19.72
C ARG A 64 4.62 -11.26 19.27
N LEU A 65 5.93 -11.05 19.35
CA LEU A 65 6.92 -12.08 19.01
C LEU A 65 6.86 -13.27 19.98
N GLU A 66 6.75 -13.03 21.28
CA GLU A 66 6.57 -14.09 22.29
C GLU A 66 5.30 -14.90 22.04
N LEU A 67 4.19 -14.24 21.69
CA LEU A 67 2.96 -14.91 21.29
C LEU A 67 3.15 -15.76 20.03
N ALA A 68 3.86 -15.24 19.03
CA ALA A 68 4.09 -15.94 17.77
C ALA A 68 4.98 -17.18 17.95
N LEU A 69 6.04 -17.07 18.75
CA LEU A 69 6.90 -18.20 19.10
C LEU A 69 6.13 -19.26 19.90
N ARG A 70 5.28 -18.85 20.86
CA ARG A 70 4.42 -19.80 21.59
C ARG A 70 3.42 -20.48 20.67
N ALA A 71 2.76 -19.76 19.76
CA ALA A 71 1.86 -20.33 18.79
C ALA A 71 2.57 -21.36 17.88
N GLN A 72 3.79 -21.06 17.45
CA GLN A 72 4.62 -21.99 16.69
C GLN A 72 5.00 -23.24 17.50
N GLU A 73 5.38 -23.09 18.77
CA GLU A 73 5.73 -24.20 19.67
C GLU A 73 4.54 -25.12 19.95
N GLU A 74 3.35 -24.54 20.13
CA GLU A 74 2.10 -25.28 20.34
C GLU A 74 1.58 -25.96 19.06
N GLY A 75 1.89 -25.37 17.90
CA GLY A 75 1.51 -25.88 16.60
C GLY A 75 -0.01 -26.08 16.47
N GLU A 76 -0.42 -27.29 16.09
CA GLU A 76 -1.82 -27.62 15.85
C GLU A 76 -2.75 -27.32 17.04
N ALA A 77 -2.25 -27.46 18.27
CA ALA A 77 -3.04 -27.21 19.47
C ALA A 77 -3.46 -25.73 19.60
N TYR A 78 -2.70 -24.80 19.03
CA TYR A 78 -3.06 -23.38 18.99
C TYR A 78 -4.25 -23.15 18.04
N TYR A 79 -4.14 -23.65 16.80
CA TYR A 79 -5.16 -23.48 15.77
C TYR A 79 -6.48 -24.17 16.12
N GLN A 80 -6.43 -25.36 16.72
CA GLN A 80 -7.63 -26.06 17.18
C GLN A 80 -8.39 -25.33 18.29
N ARG A 81 -7.70 -24.54 19.14
CA ARG A 81 -8.38 -23.69 20.12
C ARG A 81 -9.09 -22.51 19.46
N ALA A 82 -8.44 -21.85 18.50
CA ALA A 82 -9.04 -20.77 17.74
C ALA A 82 -10.29 -21.23 16.96
N LEU A 83 -10.22 -22.41 16.33
CA LEU A 83 -11.38 -23.03 15.67
C LEU A 83 -12.53 -23.27 16.66
N LYS A 84 -12.24 -23.89 17.80
CA LYS A 84 -13.25 -24.19 18.81
C LYS A 84 -13.92 -22.92 19.36
N GLU A 85 -13.14 -21.86 19.59
CA GLU A 85 -13.67 -20.57 20.04
C GLU A 85 -14.58 -19.93 18.99
N ALA A 86 -14.17 -19.94 17.73
CA ALA A 86 -14.97 -19.46 16.62
C ALA A 86 -16.28 -20.25 16.43
N GLU A 87 -16.22 -21.59 16.50
CA GLU A 87 -17.40 -22.45 16.43
C GLU A 87 -18.38 -22.18 17.57
N GLU A 88 -17.87 -21.99 18.78
CA GLU A 88 -18.68 -21.70 19.96
C GLU A 88 -19.36 -20.33 19.87
N LEU A 89 -18.64 -19.30 19.40
CA LEU A 89 -19.22 -17.99 19.11
C LEU A 89 -20.33 -18.12 18.06
N SER A 90 -20.04 -18.80 16.94
CA SER A 90 -20.99 -19.01 15.86
C SER A 90 -22.26 -19.68 16.36
N ARG A 91 -22.15 -20.78 17.09
CA ARG A 91 -23.28 -21.54 17.65
C ARG A 91 -24.12 -20.70 18.60
N THR A 92 -23.47 -20.00 19.53
CA THR A 92 -24.16 -19.18 20.53
C THR A 92 -24.89 -18.00 19.88
N LEU A 93 -24.26 -17.37 18.88
CA LEU A 93 -24.88 -16.29 18.12
C LEU A 93 -26.07 -16.80 17.29
N GLU A 94 -25.95 -17.96 16.64
CA GLU A 94 -27.05 -18.58 15.89
C GLU A 94 -28.26 -18.88 16.78
N GLU A 95 -28.03 -19.51 17.93
CA GLU A 95 -29.09 -19.79 18.91
C GLU A 95 -29.80 -18.52 19.38
N TYR A 96 -29.06 -17.44 19.59
CA TYR A 96 -29.62 -16.15 19.97
C TYR A 96 -30.47 -15.54 18.86
N ILE A 97 -30.02 -15.60 17.60
CA ILE A 97 -30.79 -15.12 16.44
C ILE A 97 -32.11 -15.88 16.30
N TYR A 98 -32.11 -17.21 16.42
CA TYR A 98 -33.37 -17.97 16.36
C TYR A 98 -34.32 -17.60 17.50
N GLN A 99 -33.81 -17.46 18.74
CA GLN A 99 -34.64 -17.05 19.87
C GLN A 99 -35.24 -15.65 19.65
N TRP A 100 -34.49 -14.73 19.03
CA TRP A 100 -34.98 -13.39 18.69
C TRP A 100 -36.06 -13.45 17.62
N LEU A 101 -35.85 -14.22 16.55
CA LEU A 101 -36.83 -14.46 15.48
C LEU A 101 -38.13 -15.08 16.03
N GLU A 102 -38.04 -15.90 17.08
CA GLU A 102 -39.18 -16.49 17.80
C GLU A 102 -39.82 -15.54 18.83
N GLY A 103 -39.27 -14.33 19.03
CA GLY A 103 -39.75 -13.34 20.00
C GLY A 103 -39.49 -13.72 21.46
N LYS A 104 -38.48 -14.56 21.73
CA LYS A 104 -38.13 -15.05 23.07
C LYS A 104 -37.08 -14.21 23.78
N VAL A 105 -36.25 -13.49 23.04
CA VAL A 105 -35.21 -12.58 23.55
C VAL A 105 -35.32 -11.22 22.87
N ASP A 106 -34.72 -10.21 23.50
CA ASP A 106 -34.67 -8.84 22.98
C ASP A 106 -33.77 -8.73 21.73
N ALA A 107 -33.85 -7.60 21.04
CA ALA A 107 -32.99 -7.30 19.90
C ALA A 107 -31.56 -6.92 20.32
N ASP A 108 -31.39 -6.31 21.49
CA ASP A 108 -30.09 -5.93 22.04
C ASP A 108 -29.30 -7.17 22.47
N ILE A 109 -28.15 -7.41 21.82
CA ILE A 109 -27.28 -8.53 22.14
C ILE A 109 -26.70 -8.33 23.55
N PRO A 110 -26.85 -9.29 24.47
CA PRO A 110 -26.43 -9.12 25.86
C PRO A 110 -24.91 -9.10 26.00
N GLU A 111 -24.44 -8.34 27.01
CA GLU A 111 -23.03 -8.29 27.40
C GLU A 111 -22.47 -9.71 27.62
N GLY A 112 -21.28 -9.96 27.06
CA GLY A 112 -20.59 -11.24 27.18
C GLY A 112 -20.99 -12.30 26.15
N LEU A 113 -22.02 -12.08 25.33
CA LEU A 113 -22.29 -12.96 24.18
C LEU A 113 -21.22 -12.80 23.10
N LEU A 114 -20.79 -11.56 22.85
CA LEU A 114 -19.74 -11.24 21.89
C LEU A 114 -18.39 -11.06 22.60
N PRO A 115 -17.27 -11.54 22.02
CA PRO A 115 -15.93 -11.33 22.56
C PRO A 115 -15.54 -9.84 22.63
N PRO A 116 -14.63 -9.43 23.54
CA PRO A 116 -14.26 -8.01 23.79
C PRO A 116 -13.65 -7.23 22.61
N TYR A 117 -13.24 -7.92 21.54
CA TYR A 117 -12.68 -7.28 20.34
C TYR A 117 -13.62 -7.34 19.13
N ILE A 118 -14.81 -7.92 19.34
CA ILE A 118 -16.01 -7.73 18.52
C ILE A 118 -16.90 -6.66 19.16
N ASP A 119 -17.17 -6.80 20.47
CA ASP A 119 -17.84 -5.78 21.27
C ASP A 119 -16.79 -4.89 21.97
N SER A 120 -16.48 -3.77 21.33
CA SER A 120 -15.34 -2.89 21.65
C SER A 120 -15.74 -1.42 21.61
N ALA A 121 -14.83 -0.52 22.01
CA ALA A 121 -15.09 0.92 21.96
C ALA A 121 -15.43 1.44 20.54
N LYS A 122 -15.05 0.71 19.50
CA LYS A 122 -15.33 1.05 18.10
C LYS A 122 -16.54 0.38 17.48
N THR A 123 -17.01 -0.70 18.09
CA THR A 123 -18.11 -1.52 17.61
C THR A 123 -18.84 -2.09 18.83
N HIS A 124 -19.81 -1.36 19.37
CA HIS A 124 -20.57 -1.77 20.56
C HIS A 124 -22.08 -1.61 20.34
N ASP A 125 -22.88 -1.87 21.37
CA ASP A 125 -24.35 -1.77 21.33
C ASP A 125 -24.92 -2.57 20.15
N TRP A 126 -24.47 -3.82 20.02
CA TRP A 126 -24.85 -4.70 18.93
C TRP A 126 -26.32 -5.11 19.01
N LYS A 127 -27.06 -5.03 17.90
CA LYS A 127 -28.51 -5.31 17.85
C LYS A 127 -28.92 -6.08 16.63
N LEU A 128 -29.89 -6.97 16.82
CA LEU A 128 -30.62 -7.62 15.74
C LEU A 128 -31.73 -6.71 15.20
N VAL A 129 -31.81 -6.61 13.89
CA VAL A 129 -32.81 -5.79 13.20
C VAL A 129 -33.36 -6.57 12.02
N SER A 130 -34.66 -6.40 11.72
CA SER A 130 -35.19 -6.87 10.43
C SER A 130 -34.51 -6.09 9.30
N PRO A 131 -34.10 -6.74 8.19
CA PRO A 131 -33.50 -6.05 7.06
C PRO A 131 -34.35 -4.91 6.49
N ASP A 132 -35.68 -5.00 6.64
CA ASP A 132 -36.65 -3.98 6.18
C ASP A 132 -36.61 -2.67 7.00
N TYR A 133 -36.03 -2.68 8.21
CA TYR A 133 -36.00 -1.54 9.13
C TYR A 133 -34.63 -0.90 9.31
N ILE A 134 -33.68 -1.22 8.44
CA ILE A 134 -32.37 -0.57 8.42
C ILE A 134 -32.08 -0.05 7.02
N THR A 135 -31.43 1.09 6.90
CA THR A 135 -31.05 1.67 5.61
C THR A 135 -29.62 1.29 5.22
N PRO A 136 -29.24 1.32 3.92
CA PRO A 136 -27.84 1.21 3.52
C PRO A 136 -26.92 2.19 4.25
N GLU A 137 -27.35 3.43 4.47
CA GLU A 137 -26.57 4.47 5.15
C GLU A 137 -26.31 4.16 6.63
N GLU A 138 -27.20 3.40 7.28
CA GLU A 138 -26.98 2.88 8.63
C GLU A 138 -26.08 1.63 8.62
N GLN A 139 -25.99 0.89 7.52
CA GLN A 139 -25.16 -0.31 7.38
C GLN A 139 -23.70 0.04 7.09
N TRP A 140 -23.48 0.91 6.11
CA TRP A 140 -22.17 1.28 5.61
C TRP A 140 -21.66 2.58 6.24
N TYR A 141 -20.36 2.82 6.12
CA TYR A 141 -19.79 4.17 6.20
C TYR A 141 -18.79 4.36 5.07
N ALA A 142 -18.52 5.61 4.71
CA ALA A 142 -17.67 5.96 3.59
C ALA A 142 -16.42 6.72 4.05
N MET A 143 -15.27 6.36 3.49
CA MET A 143 -14.12 7.24 3.34
C MET A 143 -14.21 7.80 1.93
N THR A 144 -14.71 9.02 1.81
CA THR A 144 -15.00 9.64 0.52
C THR A 144 -13.73 10.09 -0.18
N MET A 145 -13.73 10.05 -1.51
CA MET A 145 -12.72 10.75 -2.30
C MET A 145 -12.66 12.23 -1.90
N TYR A 146 -11.48 12.84 -2.04
CA TYR A 146 -11.19 14.18 -1.56
C TYR A 146 -10.02 14.81 -2.31
N ASP A 147 -9.85 16.12 -2.17
CA ASP A 147 -8.67 16.84 -2.66
C ASP A 147 -7.62 16.96 -1.53
N PRO A 148 -6.47 16.28 -1.64
CA PRO A 148 -5.42 16.30 -0.60
C PRO A 148 -4.74 17.67 -0.43
N THR A 149 -5.02 18.63 -1.32
CA THR A 149 -4.55 20.02 -1.21
C THR A 149 -5.49 20.89 -0.36
N GLU A 150 -6.75 20.47 -0.18
CA GLU A 150 -7.77 21.17 0.59
C GLU A 150 -7.99 20.54 1.98
N GLU A 151 -8.02 19.20 2.04
CA GLU A 151 -8.20 18.44 3.27
C GLU A 151 -7.24 17.25 3.30
N LEU A 152 -6.76 16.86 4.49
CA LEU A 152 -5.93 15.67 4.64
C LEU A 152 -6.78 14.53 5.19
N HIS A 153 -6.47 13.32 4.76
CA HIS A 153 -6.87 12.10 5.45
C HIS A 153 -5.66 11.20 5.66
N GLN A 154 -5.80 10.25 6.56
CA GLN A 154 -4.79 9.22 6.85
C GLN A 154 -5.32 7.86 6.44
N HIS A 155 -4.43 6.90 6.18
CA HIS A 155 -4.79 5.54 5.74
C HIS A 155 -5.60 5.47 4.43
N SER A 156 -6.08 6.59 3.89
CA SER A 156 -6.83 6.69 2.64
C SER A 156 -5.84 6.51 1.48
N PRO A 157 -5.80 5.32 0.84
CA PRO A 157 -4.69 4.96 -0.02
C PRO A 157 -4.61 5.91 -1.23
N ASP A 158 -5.74 6.20 -1.86
CA ASP A 158 -5.83 7.03 -3.05
C ASP A 158 -6.95 8.09 -2.89
N PRO A 159 -6.63 9.39 -2.97
CA PRO A 159 -7.64 10.45 -2.86
C PRO A 159 -8.74 10.42 -3.94
N HIS A 160 -8.56 9.72 -5.07
CA HIS A 160 -9.56 9.63 -6.15
C HIS A 160 -10.57 8.49 -5.97
N VAL A 161 -10.61 7.87 -4.79
CA VAL A 161 -11.39 6.66 -4.53
C VAL A 161 -12.31 6.89 -3.35
N THR A 162 -13.56 6.50 -3.52
CA THR A 162 -14.50 6.39 -2.40
C THR A 162 -14.53 4.93 -1.94
N TYR A 163 -14.28 4.72 -0.64
CA TYR A 163 -14.29 3.41 0.00
C TYR A 163 -15.51 3.30 0.92
N LEU A 164 -16.44 2.40 0.62
CA LEU A 164 -17.50 2.03 1.54
C LEU A 164 -17.07 0.80 2.33
N LYS A 165 -17.35 0.81 3.63
CA LYS A 165 -17.04 -0.27 4.55
C LYS A 165 -18.30 -0.78 5.25
N LEU A 166 -18.51 -2.08 5.16
CA LEU A 166 -19.54 -2.80 5.90
C LEU A 166 -18.88 -3.59 7.00
N ILE A 167 -19.19 -3.28 8.26
CA ILE A 167 -18.76 -4.06 9.42
C ILE A 167 -19.93 -4.95 9.83
N PHE A 168 -19.67 -6.24 10.01
CA PHE A 168 -20.72 -7.18 10.39
C PHE A 168 -20.14 -8.41 11.10
N ILE A 169 -21.04 -9.16 11.73
CA ILE A 169 -20.79 -10.52 12.25
C ILE A 169 -21.96 -11.42 11.87
N ALA A 170 -21.71 -12.73 11.80
CA ALA A 170 -22.74 -13.74 11.56
C ALA A 170 -22.29 -15.12 12.08
N PRO A 171 -23.21 -16.08 12.26
CA PRO A 171 -22.84 -17.48 12.38
C PRO A 171 -22.28 -18.05 11.07
N PHE A 172 -21.39 -19.04 11.18
CA PHE A 172 -20.99 -19.89 10.06
C PHE A 172 -22.19 -20.54 9.37
N GLY A 173 -22.07 -20.75 8.06
CA GLY A 173 -23.14 -21.27 7.21
C GLY A 173 -24.14 -20.20 6.76
N SER A 174 -24.14 -19.02 7.37
CA SER A 174 -24.94 -17.89 6.93
C SER A 174 -24.48 -17.38 5.56
N LYS A 175 -25.35 -16.62 4.90
CA LYS A 175 -25.03 -15.88 3.67
C LYS A 175 -25.13 -14.39 3.93
N LEU A 176 -24.17 -13.63 3.43
CA LEU A 176 -24.28 -12.19 3.25
C LEU A 176 -24.73 -11.92 1.82
N LEU A 177 -25.93 -11.36 1.68
CA LEU A 177 -26.54 -10.97 0.41
C LEU A 177 -26.37 -9.46 0.25
N ILE A 178 -25.89 -9.01 -0.90
CA ILE A 178 -25.74 -7.58 -1.22
C ILE A 178 -26.45 -7.29 -2.53
N GLU A 179 -27.29 -6.27 -2.57
CA GLU A 179 -27.96 -5.81 -3.79
C GLU A 179 -27.69 -4.32 -4.01
N GLY A 180 -27.58 -3.89 -5.26
CA GLY A 180 -27.26 -2.50 -5.59
C GLY A 180 -27.21 -2.25 -7.09
N ASP A 181 -26.98 -0.99 -7.45
CA ASP A 181 -26.78 -0.58 -8.83
C ASP A 181 -25.29 -0.36 -9.08
N PHE A 182 -24.81 -0.75 -10.27
CA PHE A 182 -23.45 -0.43 -10.69
C PHE A 182 -23.24 1.10 -10.68
N PRO A 183 -22.20 1.63 -10.00
CA PRO A 183 -21.90 3.05 -9.97
C PRO A 183 -21.38 3.54 -11.33
N TYR A 184 -21.57 4.84 -11.60
CA TYR A 184 -20.92 5.54 -12.71
C TYR A 184 -19.47 5.86 -12.33
N CYS A 185 -18.58 4.91 -12.56
CA CYS A 185 -17.15 5.04 -12.30
C CYS A 185 -16.32 4.24 -13.32
N ARG A 186 -15.00 4.27 -13.17
CA ARG A 186 -14.07 3.52 -14.03
C ARG A 186 -13.89 2.07 -13.58
N PHE A 187 -13.85 1.85 -12.27
CA PHE A 187 -13.64 0.55 -11.66
C PHE A 187 -14.38 0.44 -10.33
N MET A 188 -14.87 -0.76 -10.06
CA MET A 188 -15.50 -1.15 -8.80
C MET A 188 -15.13 -2.58 -8.42
N ASP A 189 -14.87 -2.81 -7.14
CA ASP A 189 -14.77 -4.15 -6.57
C ASP A 189 -15.43 -4.25 -5.20
N TYR A 190 -15.83 -5.48 -4.85
CA TYR A 190 -16.00 -5.87 -3.47
C TYR A 190 -14.87 -6.78 -3.03
N GLN A 191 -14.44 -6.64 -1.77
CA GLN A 191 -13.52 -7.56 -1.11
C GLN A 191 -14.00 -7.84 0.30
N ILE A 192 -14.30 -9.11 0.58
CA ILE A 192 -14.68 -9.58 1.90
C ILE A 192 -13.48 -10.22 2.60
N LEU A 193 -13.39 -10.05 3.91
CA LEU A 193 -12.46 -10.84 4.72
C LEU A 193 -12.59 -12.33 4.38
N GLN A 194 -11.47 -13.02 4.21
CA GLN A 194 -11.46 -14.43 3.77
C GLN A 194 -12.23 -15.36 4.73
N PRO A 195 -12.62 -16.58 4.29
CA PRO A 195 -13.18 -17.58 5.18
C PRO A 195 -12.32 -17.77 6.43
N PHE A 196 -12.95 -18.13 7.54
CA PHE A 196 -12.25 -18.22 8.82
C PHE A 196 -11.16 -19.31 8.75
N ASP A 197 -9.90 -18.88 8.77
CA ASP A 197 -8.74 -19.74 8.67
C ASP A 197 -7.69 -19.28 9.70
N PRO A 198 -7.56 -19.97 10.85
CA PRO A 198 -6.62 -19.54 11.88
C PRO A 198 -5.15 -19.77 11.50
N TYR A 199 -4.86 -20.56 10.46
CA TYR A 199 -3.49 -20.71 9.93
C TYR A 199 -3.03 -19.49 9.12
N HIS A 200 -3.99 -18.66 8.68
CA HIS A 200 -3.75 -17.48 7.87
C HIS A 200 -4.45 -16.29 8.53
N PRO A 201 -3.95 -15.77 9.65
CA PRO A 201 -4.65 -14.74 10.41
C PRO A 201 -4.82 -13.46 9.60
N VAL A 202 -5.96 -12.82 9.80
CA VAL A 202 -6.37 -11.59 9.14
C VAL A 202 -7.32 -10.82 10.05
N THR A 203 -7.12 -9.51 10.10
CA THR A 203 -8.05 -8.60 10.77
C THR A 203 -8.84 -7.78 9.77
N GLY A 204 -8.42 -7.72 8.51
CA GLY A 204 -8.93 -6.77 7.51
C GLY A 204 -8.23 -5.41 7.56
N ASN A 205 -7.28 -5.23 8.49
CA ASN A 205 -6.23 -4.21 8.39
C ASN A 205 -4.86 -4.82 8.07
N MET A 206 -4.61 -6.03 8.58
CA MET A 206 -3.33 -6.73 8.44
C MET A 206 -3.57 -8.22 8.19
N GLY A 207 -2.56 -8.90 7.64
CA GLY A 207 -2.60 -10.32 7.33
C GLY A 207 -2.87 -10.61 5.86
N VAL A 208 -3.45 -11.78 5.60
CA VAL A 208 -3.63 -12.29 4.23
C VAL A 208 -4.72 -11.55 3.44
N CYS A 209 -4.76 -11.76 2.12
CA CYS A 209 -5.69 -11.09 1.22
C CYS A 209 -7.17 -11.40 1.52
N GLU A 210 -8.01 -10.40 1.31
CA GLU A 210 -9.45 -10.58 1.18
C GLU A 210 -9.81 -11.35 -0.11
N VAL A 211 -11.02 -11.91 -0.14
CA VAL A 211 -11.58 -12.57 -1.32
C VAL A 211 -12.28 -11.53 -2.20
N PRO A 212 -11.84 -11.32 -3.46
CA PRO A 212 -12.37 -10.27 -4.31
C PRO A 212 -13.51 -10.72 -5.24
N ILE A 213 -14.28 -9.74 -5.68
CA ILE A 213 -15.15 -9.80 -6.85
C ILE A 213 -15.13 -8.45 -7.58
N VAL A 214 -14.61 -8.44 -8.80
CA VAL A 214 -14.51 -7.24 -9.65
C VAL A 214 -15.75 -7.03 -10.49
N ASP A 215 -16.06 -5.77 -10.76
CA ASP A 215 -17.17 -5.29 -11.57
C ASP A 215 -17.54 -6.16 -12.78
N VAL A 216 -16.60 -6.43 -13.69
CA VAL A 216 -16.81 -7.16 -14.95
C VAL A 216 -17.28 -8.60 -14.76
N ASP A 217 -16.94 -9.22 -13.63
CA ASP A 217 -17.30 -10.59 -13.29
C ASP A 217 -18.71 -10.70 -12.71
N ILE A 218 -19.31 -9.58 -12.29
CA ILE A 218 -20.66 -9.55 -11.73
C ILE A 218 -21.66 -9.64 -12.89
N ASP A 219 -22.52 -10.65 -12.84
CA ASP A 219 -23.67 -10.75 -13.72
C ASP A 219 -24.77 -9.77 -13.26
N PRO A 220 -25.25 -8.89 -14.15
CA PRO A 220 -26.38 -8.02 -13.83
C PRO A 220 -27.66 -8.84 -13.71
N ASP A 221 -28.65 -8.27 -13.04
CA ASP A 221 -29.99 -8.84 -12.99
C ASP A 221 -30.62 -8.97 -14.40
N PRO A 222 -31.58 -9.89 -14.61
CA PRO A 222 -32.23 -10.04 -15.91
C PRO A 222 -32.83 -8.72 -16.43
N GLY A 223 -32.36 -8.27 -17.59
CA GLY A 223 -32.78 -7.00 -18.21
C GLY A 223 -31.95 -5.77 -17.81
N HIS A 224 -30.97 -5.95 -16.92
CA HIS A 224 -30.00 -4.92 -16.55
C HIS A 224 -28.67 -5.12 -17.29
N ILE A 225 -27.86 -4.05 -17.35
CA ILE A 225 -26.57 -3.99 -18.03
C ILE A 225 -25.47 -3.87 -16.99
N ASN A 226 -24.42 -4.68 -17.12
CA ASN A 226 -23.15 -4.43 -16.45
C ASN A 226 -22.33 -3.45 -17.31
N PRO A 227 -22.15 -2.19 -16.85
CA PRO A 227 -21.51 -1.13 -17.63
C PRO A 227 -19.97 -1.24 -17.69
N PHE A 228 -19.37 -2.14 -16.92
CA PHE A 228 -17.91 -2.27 -16.82
C PHE A 228 -17.31 -3.22 -17.85
N ARG A 229 -18.15 -4.03 -18.52
CA ARG A 229 -17.72 -4.95 -19.59
C ARG A 229 -17.28 -4.17 -20.82
N LEU A 230 -16.27 -4.69 -21.52
CA LEU A 230 -15.76 -4.07 -22.74
C LEU A 230 -16.89 -3.86 -23.77
N GLY A 231 -17.00 -2.64 -24.27
CA GLY A 231 -18.03 -2.23 -25.23
C GLY A 231 -19.43 -2.02 -24.65
N ALA A 232 -19.63 -2.19 -23.34
CA ALA A 232 -20.93 -2.00 -22.70
C ALA A 232 -21.35 -0.52 -22.65
N ASP A 233 -22.67 -0.29 -22.62
CA ASP A 233 -23.26 1.03 -22.42
C ASP A 233 -23.10 1.47 -20.95
N ARG A 234 -22.24 2.47 -20.74
CA ARG A 234 -21.97 3.05 -19.41
C ARG A 234 -23.08 3.97 -18.94
N THR A 235 -23.97 4.41 -19.83
CA THR A 235 -25.10 5.30 -19.52
C THR A 235 -26.38 4.56 -19.15
N ALA A 236 -26.38 3.23 -19.25
CA ALA A 236 -27.55 2.40 -18.96
C ALA A 236 -28.09 2.65 -17.54
N GLU A 237 -29.38 3.00 -17.47
CA GLU A 237 -30.09 3.22 -16.19
C GLU A 237 -30.43 1.90 -15.50
N ASN A 238 -30.85 0.88 -16.26
CA ASN A 238 -31.10 -0.47 -15.71
C ASN A 238 -29.77 -1.20 -15.50
N ARG A 239 -29.23 -1.15 -14.27
CA ARG A 239 -27.88 -1.66 -13.95
C ARG A 239 -27.75 -2.33 -12.58
N HIS A 240 -28.77 -3.08 -12.19
CA HIS A 240 -28.89 -3.68 -10.87
C HIS A 240 -28.15 -5.01 -10.83
N TYR A 241 -27.66 -5.39 -9.65
CA TYR A 241 -27.00 -6.67 -9.40
C TYR A 241 -27.29 -7.19 -7.99
N HIS A 242 -27.12 -8.50 -7.84
CA HIS A 242 -27.10 -9.19 -6.55
C HIS A 242 -25.80 -9.97 -6.38
N LEU A 243 -25.21 -9.92 -5.18
CA LEU A 243 -24.05 -10.70 -4.76
C LEU A 243 -24.40 -11.62 -3.59
N THR A 244 -23.68 -12.72 -3.47
CA THR A 244 -23.74 -13.63 -2.33
C THR A 244 -22.34 -13.94 -1.83
N PHE A 245 -22.11 -13.71 -0.54
CA PHE A 245 -20.95 -14.24 0.17
C PHE A 245 -21.41 -15.36 1.10
N GLU A 246 -20.97 -16.59 0.84
CA GLU A 246 -21.18 -17.70 1.77
C GLU A 246 -20.16 -17.62 2.90
N LEU A 247 -20.62 -17.64 4.15
CA LEU A 247 -19.77 -17.37 5.30
C LEU A 247 -19.32 -18.69 5.93
N GLN A 248 -18.05 -19.06 5.75
CA GLN A 248 -17.57 -20.41 6.07
C GLN A 248 -16.23 -20.40 6.82
N ILE A 249 -15.88 -21.58 7.35
CA ILE A 249 -14.53 -21.92 7.83
C ILE A 249 -13.78 -22.57 6.68
N GLY A 250 -12.50 -22.24 6.54
CA GLY A 250 -11.58 -23.00 5.68
C GLY A 250 -10.65 -22.13 4.86
N ASN A 251 -9.86 -22.77 4.01
CA ASN A 251 -8.84 -22.08 3.24
C ASN A 251 -9.46 -21.30 2.06
N ALA A 252 -9.15 -20.01 1.96
CA ALA A 252 -9.70 -19.12 0.94
C ALA A 252 -9.46 -19.62 -0.50
N VAL A 253 -8.26 -20.16 -0.77
CA VAL A 253 -7.86 -20.63 -2.10
C VAL A 253 -8.60 -21.91 -2.49
N ALA A 254 -8.80 -22.82 -1.52
CA ALA A 254 -9.57 -24.03 -1.75
C ALA A 254 -11.07 -23.77 -1.97
N LEU A 255 -11.62 -22.75 -1.32
CA LEU A 255 -13.05 -22.44 -1.34
C LEU A 255 -13.46 -21.47 -2.46
N ASN A 256 -12.50 -20.78 -3.09
CA ASN A 256 -12.80 -19.76 -4.08
C ASN A 256 -11.98 -19.89 -5.35
N ASP A 257 -12.64 -20.12 -6.48
CA ASP A 257 -12.01 -20.17 -7.80
C ASP A 257 -11.34 -18.87 -8.23
N VAL A 258 -11.77 -17.74 -7.67
CA VAL A 258 -11.22 -16.40 -7.93
C VAL A 258 -9.82 -16.24 -7.35
N MET A 259 -9.41 -17.05 -6.37
CA MET A 259 -8.14 -16.91 -5.65
C MET A 259 -6.97 -17.48 -6.47
N LYS A 260 -6.74 -16.89 -7.65
CA LYS A 260 -5.71 -17.26 -8.62
C LYS A 260 -4.97 -15.99 -9.06
N GLU A 261 -3.76 -15.82 -8.52
CA GLU A 261 -2.89 -14.71 -8.87
C GLU A 261 -2.39 -14.80 -10.33
N PRO A 262 -2.04 -13.66 -10.96
CA PRO A 262 -2.24 -12.29 -10.49
C PRO A 262 -3.62 -11.72 -10.85
N HIS A 263 -4.47 -12.49 -11.53
CA HIS A 263 -5.65 -11.93 -12.19
C HIS A 263 -6.87 -11.81 -11.30
N TYR A 264 -7.06 -12.74 -10.35
CA TYR A 264 -8.20 -12.78 -9.45
C TYR A 264 -9.56 -12.65 -10.17
N ARG A 265 -9.73 -13.37 -11.28
CA ARG A 265 -10.94 -13.35 -12.13
C ARG A 265 -11.72 -14.64 -12.02
N ALA A 266 -13.02 -14.53 -11.82
CA ALA A 266 -13.97 -15.63 -11.90
C ALA A 266 -15.39 -15.05 -12.11
N PRO A 267 -16.04 -15.29 -13.26
CA PRO A 267 -17.40 -14.83 -13.48
C PRO A 267 -18.39 -15.39 -12.45
N GLY A 268 -19.42 -14.60 -12.15
CA GLY A 268 -20.53 -14.98 -11.28
C GLY A 268 -20.50 -14.28 -9.94
N ASN A 269 -21.67 -14.29 -9.30
CA ASN A 269 -22.02 -13.38 -8.21
C ASN A 269 -21.76 -13.93 -6.81
N THR A 270 -21.15 -15.12 -6.71
CA THR A 270 -20.94 -15.81 -5.43
C THR A 270 -19.46 -15.93 -5.08
N ARG A 271 -19.13 -15.65 -3.82
CA ARG A 271 -17.82 -15.94 -3.20
C ARG A 271 -18.02 -16.57 -1.83
N VAL A 272 -16.96 -17.11 -1.26
CA VAL A 272 -16.92 -17.58 0.14
C VAL A 272 -16.04 -16.63 0.93
N GLY A 273 -16.58 -16.08 2.02
CA GLY A 273 -15.89 -15.15 2.92
C GLY A 273 -16.01 -15.59 4.39
N GLY A 274 -15.49 -14.77 5.30
CA GLY A 274 -15.52 -15.00 6.74
C GLY A 274 -16.55 -14.12 7.44
N PRO A 275 -17.32 -14.66 8.41
CA PRO A 275 -18.23 -13.86 9.21
C PRO A 275 -17.54 -13.04 10.31
N PHE A 276 -16.26 -13.34 10.59
CA PHE A 276 -15.38 -12.61 11.49
C PHE A 276 -13.93 -13.01 11.19
N GLY A 277 -12.97 -12.21 11.65
CA GLY A 277 -11.54 -12.45 11.49
C GLY A 277 -10.87 -13.07 12.71
N PHE A 278 -9.62 -13.47 12.54
CA PHE A 278 -8.75 -14.00 13.59
C PHE A 278 -7.44 -13.22 13.57
N ALA A 279 -7.13 -12.54 14.68
CA ALA A 279 -5.96 -11.67 14.73
C ALA A 279 -4.63 -12.41 14.86
N GLY A 280 -4.65 -13.73 15.09
CA GLY A 280 -3.44 -14.54 15.27
C GLY A 280 -2.51 -13.98 16.34
N PRO A 281 -1.21 -14.33 16.31
CA PRO A 281 -0.23 -13.80 17.26
C PRO A 281 -0.09 -12.28 17.23
N TRP A 282 -0.45 -11.64 16.10
CA TRP A 282 -0.50 -10.19 16.02
C TRP A 282 -1.45 -9.62 17.08
N GLY A 283 -2.66 -10.14 17.25
CA GLY A 283 -3.64 -9.62 18.21
C GLY A 283 -4.02 -10.59 19.32
N ASP A 284 -3.06 -11.34 19.89
CA ASP A 284 -3.32 -12.33 20.97
C ASP A 284 -4.40 -13.38 20.65
N GLY A 285 -4.54 -13.73 19.37
CA GLY A 285 -5.51 -14.73 18.90
C GLY A 285 -6.97 -14.30 19.04
N VAL A 286 -7.27 -13.02 19.24
CA VAL A 286 -8.66 -12.57 19.42
C VAL A 286 -9.45 -12.62 18.11
N LEU A 287 -10.76 -12.83 18.24
CA LEU A 287 -11.73 -12.68 17.15
C LEU A 287 -12.07 -11.19 16.96
N VAL A 288 -12.25 -10.79 15.72
CA VAL A 288 -12.63 -9.41 15.33
C VAL A 288 -13.78 -9.42 14.31
N PRO A 289 -14.58 -8.36 14.19
CA PRO A 289 -15.67 -8.31 13.21
C PRO A 289 -15.17 -8.51 11.78
N SER A 290 -16.03 -9.03 10.91
CA SER A 290 -15.72 -9.07 9.48
C SER A 290 -15.90 -7.70 8.84
N ILE A 291 -15.28 -7.54 7.68
CA ILE A 291 -15.39 -6.35 6.85
C ILE A 291 -15.65 -6.74 5.40
N VAL A 292 -16.51 -5.97 4.74
CA VAL A 292 -16.56 -5.88 3.27
C VAL A 292 -16.15 -4.48 2.85
N TRP A 293 -15.21 -4.42 1.93
CA TRP A 293 -14.86 -3.22 1.19
C TRP A 293 -15.67 -3.16 -0.09
N LEU A 294 -16.22 -1.99 -0.39
CA LEU A 294 -16.61 -1.60 -1.74
C LEU A 294 -15.74 -0.41 -2.15
N ARG A 295 -15.01 -0.52 -3.24
CA ARG A 295 -14.16 0.57 -3.74
C ARG A 295 -14.74 1.13 -5.03
N ILE A 296 -14.82 2.44 -5.13
CA ILE A 296 -15.34 3.16 -6.30
C ILE A 296 -14.21 4.07 -6.81
N TYR A 297 -13.51 3.62 -7.85
CA TYR A 297 -12.36 4.33 -8.41
C TYR A 297 -12.81 5.25 -9.55
N ALA A 298 -12.35 6.50 -9.51
CA ALA A 298 -12.60 7.51 -10.54
C ALA A 298 -14.10 7.55 -10.96
N PRO A 299 -15.02 7.85 -10.01
CA PRO A 299 -16.43 8.11 -10.34
C PRO A 299 -16.57 9.19 -11.41
N ASP A 300 -17.58 9.20 -12.27
CA ASP A 300 -17.73 10.26 -13.28
C ASP A 300 -17.88 11.65 -12.60
N ILE A 301 -17.39 12.74 -13.21
CA ILE A 301 -17.30 14.08 -12.57
C ILE A 301 -18.64 14.58 -12.04
N ASN A 302 -19.73 14.34 -12.77
CA ASN A 302 -21.07 14.74 -12.34
C ASN A 302 -21.78 13.69 -11.45
N LYS A 303 -21.04 12.67 -10.99
CA LYS A 303 -21.52 11.54 -10.18
C LYS A 303 -20.68 11.32 -8.91
N GLU A 304 -19.67 12.16 -8.69
CA GLU A 304 -18.88 12.16 -7.46
C GLU A 304 -19.75 12.44 -6.21
N PRO A 305 -19.32 11.98 -5.02
CA PRO A 305 -18.17 11.09 -4.78
C PRO A 305 -18.53 9.59 -4.85
N HIS A 306 -19.82 9.24 -4.87
CA HIS A 306 -20.28 7.86 -4.72
C HIS A 306 -20.62 7.15 -6.05
N GLY A 307 -20.35 7.76 -7.19
CA GLY A 307 -20.73 7.21 -8.50
C GLY A 307 -22.22 7.29 -8.81
N GLY A 308 -22.95 8.20 -8.15
CA GLY A 308 -24.31 8.62 -8.52
C GLY A 308 -25.40 7.54 -8.50
N VAL A 309 -25.26 6.54 -7.63
CA VAL A 309 -26.26 5.51 -7.32
C VAL A 309 -26.45 5.42 -5.80
N ASN A 310 -27.53 4.77 -5.35
CA ASN A 310 -27.74 4.50 -3.93
C ASN A 310 -26.68 3.53 -3.40
N TRP A 311 -26.40 3.59 -2.10
CA TRP A 311 -25.51 2.63 -1.47
C TRP A 311 -26.14 1.23 -1.50
N PRO A 312 -25.33 0.16 -1.67
CA PRO A 312 -25.84 -1.20 -1.71
C PRO A 312 -26.51 -1.61 -0.41
N LYS A 313 -27.60 -2.36 -0.51
CA LYS A 313 -28.29 -2.92 0.65
C LYS A 313 -27.70 -4.28 1.01
N ALA A 314 -27.39 -4.49 2.29
CA ALA A 314 -26.89 -5.77 2.80
C ALA A 314 -27.97 -6.51 3.61
N THR A 315 -28.00 -7.84 3.52
CA THR A 315 -28.87 -8.72 4.30
C THR A 315 -28.11 -9.98 4.71
N LEU A 316 -28.24 -10.41 5.97
CA LEU A 316 -27.77 -11.71 6.40
C LEU A 316 -28.90 -12.73 6.31
N GLN A 317 -28.56 -13.97 5.99
CA GLN A 317 -29.51 -15.08 5.88
C GLN A 317 -28.95 -16.32 6.54
N LEU A 318 -29.71 -16.93 7.45
CA LEU A 318 -29.36 -18.22 8.08
C LEU A 318 -29.45 -19.37 7.07
N PRO A 319 -28.81 -20.53 7.33
CA PRO A 319 -28.90 -21.70 6.46
C PRO A 319 -30.34 -22.17 6.16
N THR A 320 -31.26 -21.92 7.10
CA THR A 320 -32.70 -22.25 7.01
C THR A 320 -33.51 -21.24 6.19
N GLY A 321 -32.92 -20.10 5.83
CA GLY A 321 -33.49 -19.11 4.90
C GLY A 321 -34.03 -17.82 5.54
N GLU A 322 -34.17 -17.78 6.86
CA GLU A 322 -34.58 -16.60 7.62
C GLU A 322 -33.57 -15.47 7.44
N LYS A 323 -34.08 -14.26 7.20
CA LYS A 323 -33.30 -13.06 6.95
C LYS A 323 -33.23 -12.20 8.21
N TYR A 324 -32.06 -11.63 8.46
CA TYR A 324 -31.80 -10.77 9.60
C TYR A 324 -30.68 -9.78 9.26
N TRP A 325 -30.45 -8.82 10.14
CA TRP A 325 -29.27 -7.99 10.13
C TRP A 325 -28.76 -7.81 11.56
N ILE A 326 -27.44 -7.74 11.73
CA ILE A 326 -26.80 -7.37 12.98
C ILE A 326 -26.10 -6.03 12.75
N THR A 327 -26.49 -5.01 13.50
CA THR A 327 -25.87 -3.66 13.47
C THR A 327 -25.18 -3.35 14.80
N CYS A 328 -24.33 -2.34 14.81
CA CYS A 328 -23.67 -1.80 16.00
C CYS A 328 -23.57 -0.28 15.93
N ASP A 329 -23.32 0.35 17.08
CA ASP A 329 -22.73 1.68 17.10
C ASP A 329 -21.26 1.57 16.64
N LYS A 330 -20.98 2.23 15.53
CA LYS A 330 -19.66 2.34 14.91
C LYS A 330 -19.16 3.79 14.83
N SER A 331 -19.79 4.70 15.57
CA SER A 331 -19.53 6.14 15.47
C SER A 331 -18.06 6.47 15.74
N LYS A 332 -17.45 5.81 16.74
CA LYS A 332 -16.02 5.98 17.04
C LYS A 332 -15.12 5.47 15.92
N ALA A 333 -15.44 4.32 15.31
CA ALA A 333 -14.69 3.79 14.16
C ALA A 333 -14.77 4.73 12.95
N VAL A 334 -15.94 5.34 12.73
CA VAL A 334 -16.17 6.32 11.66
C VAL A 334 -15.39 7.60 11.94
N GLU A 335 -15.53 8.17 13.13
CA GLU A 335 -14.79 9.36 13.57
C GLU A 335 -13.28 9.17 13.34
N ASP A 336 -12.74 8.06 13.83
CA ASP A 336 -11.33 7.74 13.75
C ASP A 336 -10.79 7.67 12.31
N GLN A 337 -11.49 6.97 11.43
CA GLN A 337 -10.99 6.78 10.06
C GLN A 337 -11.27 7.94 9.11
N THR A 338 -12.27 8.76 9.42
CA THR A 338 -12.62 9.93 8.60
C THR A 338 -12.02 11.22 9.15
N ALA A 339 -11.43 11.18 10.35
CA ALA A 339 -10.77 12.33 10.96
C ALA A 339 -9.65 12.88 10.08
N SER A 340 -9.68 14.20 9.92
CA SER A 340 -8.64 15.01 9.32
C SER A 340 -7.41 15.09 10.24
N PRO A 341 -6.24 14.54 9.86
CA PRO A 341 -5.01 14.74 10.62
C PRO A 341 -4.44 16.15 10.36
N PRO A 342 -3.70 16.73 11.32
CA PRO A 342 -3.01 18.00 11.10
C PRO A 342 -1.87 17.83 10.07
N ASN A 343 -1.56 18.92 9.38
CA ASN A 343 -0.28 19.04 8.66
C ASN A 343 0.90 18.84 9.63
N ARG A 344 1.95 18.13 9.20
CA ARG A 344 3.16 17.89 10.00
C ARG A 344 4.42 18.42 9.28
N PRO A 345 4.58 19.75 9.18
CA PRO A 345 5.69 20.36 8.46
C PRO A 345 7.04 19.89 9.00
N THR A 346 8.00 19.68 8.10
CA THR A 346 9.39 19.45 8.46
C THR A 346 10.31 20.29 7.58
N SER A 347 11.46 20.68 8.12
CA SER A 347 12.44 21.47 7.39
C SER A 347 12.87 20.74 6.10
N PRO A 348 13.05 21.46 4.98
CA PRO A 348 13.58 20.85 3.75
C PRO A 348 14.92 20.15 4.01
N GLU A 349 15.07 18.94 3.49
CA GLU A 349 16.26 18.10 3.64
C GLU A 349 16.59 17.43 2.31
N GLU A 350 17.87 17.33 1.98
CA GLU A 350 18.32 16.58 0.80
C GLU A 350 18.04 15.08 0.94
N PRO A 351 17.85 14.34 -0.17
CA PRO A 351 17.76 12.88 -0.18
C PRO A 351 18.92 12.23 0.57
N TYR A 352 18.60 11.26 1.41
CA TYR A 352 19.64 10.42 1.99
C TYR A 352 20.34 9.62 0.89
N PRO A 353 21.61 9.21 1.07
CA PRO A 353 22.35 8.48 0.03
C PRO A 353 21.62 7.25 -0.52
N PHE A 354 20.88 6.52 0.33
CA PHE A 354 20.09 5.35 -0.08
C PHE A 354 18.83 5.69 -0.89
N GLN A 355 18.36 6.94 -0.82
CA GLN A 355 17.24 7.48 -1.63
C GLN A 355 17.73 8.13 -2.93
N GLY A 356 19.05 8.11 -3.15
CA GLY A 356 19.76 8.76 -4.22
C GLY A 356 19.47 8.21 -5.62
N PRO A 357 20.30 8.56 -6.61
CA PRO A 357 20.06 8.26 -8.02
C PRO A 357 20.07 6.78 -8.39
N SER A 358 20.51 5.88 -7.51
CA SER A 358 20.47 4.44 -7.73
C SER A 358 19.14 3.79 -7.35
N LEU A 359 18.32 4.44 -6.52
CA LEU A 359 17.05 3.89 -6.04
C LEU A 359 15.92 4.18 -7.02
N GLY A 360 15.43 3.12 -7.65
CA GLY A 360 14.16 3.12 -8.37
C GLY A 360 12.99 2.93 -7.42
N TRP A 361 12.29 1.80 -7.54
CA TRP A 361 11.05 1.52 -6.84
C TRP A 361 11.11 0.20 -6.06
N LEU A 362 10.35 0.14 -4.96
CA LEU A 362 10.12 -1.07 -4.18
C LEU A 362 8.75 -1.63 -4.54
N LYS A 363 8.69 -2.93 -4.86
CA LYS A 363 7.42 -3.63 -5.05
C LYS A 363 6.79 -3.94 -3.69
N MET A 364 5.48 -3.67 -3.54
CA MET A 364 4.75 -3.98 -2.31
C MET A 364 4.02 -5.33 -2.44
N PHE A 365 4.26 -6.25 -1.50
CA PHE A 365 3.56 -7.54 -1.34
C PHE A 365 2.68 -7.58 -0.07
N GLY A 366 2.40 -6.37 0.44
CA GLY A 366 1.59 -6.12 1.63
C GLY A 366 2.03 -4.83 2.31
N ILE A 367 1.07 -4.08 2.85
CA ILE A 367 1.35 -2.80 3.54
C ILE A 367 2.19 -3.03 4.78
N ASP A 368 1.90 -4.09 5.53
CA ASP A 368 2.65 -4.53 6.70
C ASP A 368 4.09 -4.93 6.34
N LEU A 369 4.29 -5.71 5.26
CA LEU A 369 5.64 -6.01 4.78
C LEU A 369 6.39 -4.76 4.33
N ALA A 370 5.74 -3.84 3.60
CA ALA A 370 6.38 -2.60 3.17
C ALA A 370 6.85 -1.74 4.35
N ILE A 371 6.08 -1.70 5.44
CA ILE A 371 6.48 -1.02 6.68
C ILE A 371 7.67 -1.74 7.32
N LEU A 372 7.66 -3.08 7.40
CA LEU A 372 8.77 -3.87 7.95
C LEU A 372 10.06 -3.69 7.14
N GLU A 373 9.99 -3.76 5.81
CA GLU A 373 11.11 -3.55 4.90
C GLU A 373 11.64 -2.13 4.97
N GLY A 374 10.76 -1.12 4.95
CA GLY A 374 11.16 0.28 5.10
C GLY A 374 11.91 0.54 6.41
N ASN A 375 11.41 -0.02 7.52
CA ASN A 375 12.09 0.02 8.81
C ASN A 375 13.45 -0.69 8.80
N ALA A 376 13.52 -1.88 8.19
CA ALA A 376 14.75 -2.65 8.09
C ALA A 376 15.80 -1.93 7.25
N ILE A 377 15.42 -1.31 6.13
CA ILE A 377 16.28 -0.48 5.28
C ILE A 377 16.85 0.68 6.10
N LEU A 378 16.01 1.42 6.82
CA LEU A 378 16.43 2.56 7.64
C LEU A 378 17.36 2.17 8.80
N ASN A 379 17.16 0.99 9.41
CA ASN A 379 17.98 0.53 10.54
C ASN A 379 19.23 -0.26 10.11
N SER A 380 19.32 -0.65 8.84
CA SER A 380 20.50 -1.32 8.28
C SER A 380 21.69 -0.35 8.19
N GLU A 381 22.88 -0.84 7.83
CA GLU A 381 24.13 -0.05 7.63
C GLU A 381 24.00 1.22 6.76
N LEU A 382 22.86 1.42 6.08
CA LEU A 382 22.49 2.65 5.39
C LEU A 382 22.21 3.84 6.33
N ARG A 383 21.86 3.59 7.60
CA ARG A 383 21.63 4.62 8.64
C ARG A 383 21.85 4.13 10.09
N GLY A 384 21.79 2.82 10.35
CA GLY A 384 22.05 2.18 11.63
C GLY A 384 23.29 1.28 11.62
N THR A 385 23.38 0.36 12.59
CA THR A 385 24.54 -0.55 12.76
C THR A 385 24.25 -2.00 12.39
N LYS A 386 23.04 -2.31 11.91
CA LYS A 386 22.62 -3.68 11.62
C LYS A 386 23.01 -4.07 10.19
N ASP A 387 23.65 -5.21 10.01
CA ASP A 387 23.97 -5.70 8.67
C ASP A 387 22.69 -6.02 7.88
N ALA A 388 22.72 -5.77 6.56
CA ALA A 388 21.54 -5.90 5.72
C ALA A 388 21.00 -7.33 5.66
N LEU A 389 21.85 -8.36 5.74
CA LEU A 389 21.43 -9.76 5.67
C LEU A 389 20.62 -10.16 6.90
N THR A 390 21.07 -9.76 8.10
CA THR A 390 20.33 -9.95 9.34
C THR A 390 19.01 -9.22 9.30
N ALA A 391 18.99 -7.95 8.87
CA ALA A 391 17.76 -7.17 8.77
C ALA A 391 16.73 -7.83 7.84
N LYS A 392 17.16 -8.30 6.66
CA LYS A 392 16.30 -9.06 5.73
C LYS A 392 15.75 -10.35 6.35
N LYS A 393 16.60 -11.13 7.02
CA LYS A 393 16.20 -12.38 7.68
C LYS A 393 15.16 -12.14 8.77
N GLU A 394 15.34 -11.09 9.59
CA GLU A 394 14.37 -10.73 10.63
C GLU A 394 13.01 -10.39 10.04
N VAL A 395 12.95 -9.60 8.96
CA VAL A 395 11.69 -9.29 8.26
C VAL A 395 10.99 -10.58 7.81
N ARG A 396 11.69 -11.47 7.11
CA ARG A 396 11.10 -12.75 6.65
C ARG A 396 10.60 -13.61 7.81
N THR A 397 11.40 -13.70 8.88
CA THR A 397 11.06 -14.50 10.06
C THR A 397 9.82 -13.95 10.76
N LEU A 398 9.78 -12.64 11.00
CA LEU A 398 8.67 -11.98 11.66
C LEU A 398 7.37 -12.10 10.85
N TYR A 399 7.46 -11.88 9.53
CA TYR A 399 6.32 -11.94 8.63
C TYR A 399 5.68 -13.34 8.57
N SER A 400 6.52 -14.37 8.51
CA SER A 400 6.08 -15.76 8.59
C SER A 400 5.48 -16.10 9.96
N LEU A 401 6.10 -15.67 11.06
CA LEU A 401 5.63 -15.99 12.41
C LEU A 401 4.29 -15.35 12.76
N LEU A 402 4.07 -14.09 12.35
CA LEU A 402 2.87 -13.35 12.73
C LEU A 402 1.66 -13.64 11.84
N TRP A 403 1.89 -13.85 10.54
CA TRP A 403 0.80 -13.96 9.55
C TRP A 403 0.83 -15.21 8.68
N ASN A 404 1.83 -16.09 8.86
CA ASN A 404 2.09 -17.20 7.95
C ASN A 404 2.19 -16.74 6.49
N ARG A 405 2.90 -15.63 6.26
CA ARG A 405 3.07 -15.03 4.94
C ARG A 405 4.52 -15.07 4.45
N GLY A 406 4.67 -15.19 3.14
CA GLY A 406 5.96 -15.20 2.43
C GLY A 406 5.93 -16.09 1.19
N PRO A 407 6.96 -16.03 0.32
CA PRO A 407 6.98 -16.77 -0.94
C PRO A 407 7.02 -18.30 -0.79
N ASP A 408 7.34 -18.79 0.41
CA ASP A 408 7.40 -20.22 0.76
C ASP A 408 6.23 -20.66 1.66
N ALA A 409 5.30 -19.76 1.99
CA ALA A 409 4.12 -20.09 2.78
C ALA A 409 3.09 -20.85 1.94
N ASP A 410 2.18 -21.56 2.62
CA ASP A 410 1.03 -22.16 1.95
C ASP A 410 0.04 -21.06 1.50
N PRO A 411 -0.71 -21.25 0.40
CA PRO A 411 -1.71 -20.28 -0.03
C PRO A 411 -2.85 -20.11 0.99
N PRO A 412 -3.40 -18.90 1.18
CA PRO A 412 -3.10 -17.66 0.45
C PRO A 412 -1.90 -16.86 1.01
N GLY A 413 -1.15 -17.41 1.96
CA GLY A 413 0.00 -16.74 2.61
C GLY A 413 1.11 -16.31 1.65
N ASN A 414 1.21 -16.96 0.50
CA ASN A 414 2.19 -16.66 -0.55
C ASN A 414 1.70 -15.73 -1.67
N PHE A 415 0.45 -15.26 -1.62
CA PHE A 415 -0.08 -14.35 -2.65
C PHE A 415 0.37 -12.91 -2.41
N GLU A 416 0.64 -12.19 -3.51
CA GLU A 416 1.07 -10.79 -3.47
C GLU A 416 0.11 -9.89 -2.67
N CYS A 417 -1.20 -10.00 -2.89
CA CYS A 417 -2.16 -9.17 -2.18
C CYS A 417 -2.20 -9.54 -0.68
N SER A 418 -2.26 -8.52 0.18
CA SER A 418 -2.50 -8.65 1.62
C SER A 418 -3.84 -7.99 1.99
N ALA A 419 -4.22 -8.06 3.27
CA ALA A 419 -5.37 -7.33 3.78
C ALA A 419 -5.32 -5.84 3.39
N THR A 420 -6.48 -5.23 3.18
CA THR A 420 -6.78 -3.86 2.72
C THR A 420 -6.41 -3.55 1.26
N CYS A 421 -5.44 -4.25 0.68
CA CYS A 421 -4.98 -4.00 -0.68
C CYS A 421 -6.07 -4.41 -1.68
N CYS A 422 -6.27 -3.63 -2.74
CA CYS A 422 -7.09 -4.08 -3.87
C CYS A 422 -6.31 -5.14 -4.68
N ALA A 423 -6.89 -6.33 -4.86
CA ALA A 423 -6.26 -7.48 -5.51
C ALA A 423 -5.91 -7.25 -6.99
N TYR A 424 -6.53 -6.24 -7.61
CA TYR A 424 -6.35 -5.88 -9.01
C TYR A 424 -5.30 -4.78 -9.21
N ILE A 425 -4.66 -4.30 -8.15
CA ILE A 425 -3.64 -3.25 -8.21
C ILE A 425 -2.28 -3.81 -7.87
N SER A 426 -1.34 -3.63 -8.78
CA SER A 426 0.09 -3.72 -8.49
C SER A 426 0.60 -2.39 -7.94
N TYR A 427 1.24 -2.43 -6.77
CA TYR A 427 1.74 -1.22 -6.12
C TYR A 427 3.27 -1.12 -6.17
N LEU A 428 3.77 0.07 -6.48
CA LEU A 428 5.18 0.42 -6.33
C LEU A 428 5.34 1.57 -5.35
N LEU A 429 6.38 1.50 -4.52
CA LEU A 429 6.66 2.47 -3.47
C LEU A 429 8.05 3.06 -3.65
N ARG A 430 8.21 4.35 -3.36
CA ARG A 430 9.54 4.98 -3.33
C ARG A 430 9.64 6.06 -2.26
N PRO A 431 10.41 5.85 -1.18
CA PRO A 431 10.65 6.91 -0.20
C PRO A 431 11.62 7.96 -0.76
N THR A 432 11.41 9.23 -0.42
CA THR A 432 12.30 10.32 -0.83
C THR A 432 12.16 11.54 0.09
N THR A 433 12.98 12.56 -0.13
CA THR A 433 12.90 13.84 0.58
C THR A 433 13.09 14.99 -0.42
N LEU A 434 12.52 16.16 -0.11
CA LEU A 434 12.67 17.35 -0.93
C LEU A 434 13.47 18.44 -0.20
N GLY A 435 14.65 18.74 -0.73
CA GLY A 435 15.52 19.83 -0.26
C GLY A 435 14.94 21.22 -0.53
N LYS A 436 15.66 22.24 -0.07
CA LYS A 436 15.29 23.65 -0.30
C LYS A 436 15.69 24.10 -1.70
N ASN A 437 14.83 24.82 -2.40
CA ASN A 437 15.02 25.23 -3.81
C ASN A 437 15.34 24.04 -4.74
N LYS A 438 14.78 22.88 -4.44
CA LYS A 438 14.94 21.64 -5.21
C LYS A 438 13.61 21.24 -5.82
N VAL A 439 13.70 20.43 -6.87
CA VAL A 439 12.55 19.78 -7.51
C VAL A 439 12.83 18.30 -7.68
N ILE A 440 11.79 17.49 -7.50
CA ILE A 440 11.76 16.10 -7.95
C ILE A 440 11.03 16.10 -9.29
N VAL A 441 11.59 15.44 -10.30
CA VAL A 441 10.93 15.26 -11.60
C VAL A 441 10.73 13.77 -11.82
N LEU A 442 9.51 13.36 -12.18
CA LEU A 442 9.22 12.02 -12.67
C LEU A 442 9.01 12.08 -14.18
N THR A 443 9.68 11.18 -14.90
CA THR A 443 9.47 10.99 -16.34
C THR A 443 9.10 9.55 -16.64
N GLY A 444 8.38 9.32 -17.72
CA GLY A 444 7.96 7.98 -18.14
C GLY A 444 6.91 8.03 -19.23
N LYS A 445 6.41 6.86 -19.64
CA LYS A 445 5.25 6.72 -20.51
C LYS A 445 4.02 6.36 -19.68
N LEU A 446 2.90 7.04 -19.91
CA LEU A 446 1.61 6.71 -19.32
C LEU A 446 1.00 5.51 -20.09
N PRO A 447 0.50 4.46 -19.41
CA PRO A 447 -0.27 3.40 -20.05
C PRO A 447 -1.56 3.93 -20.67
N ASP A 448 -2.05 3.28 -21.73
CA ASP A 448 -3.38 3.60 -22.25
C ASP A 448 -4.46 3.14 -21.26
N PHE A 449 -5.53 3.92 -21.12
CA PHE A 449 -6.60 3.69 -20.16
C PHE A 449 -7.96 4.13 -20.73
N PRO A 450 -9.08 3.56 -20.24
CA PRO A 450 -10.41 3.99 -20.66
C PRO A 450 -10.73 5.39 -20.13
N ARG A 451 -11.11 6.30 -21.02
CA ARG A 451 -11.64 7.61 -20.64
C ARG A 451 -13.08 7.43 -20.17
N THR A 452 -13.34 7.76 -18.92
CA THR A 452 -14.65 7.53 -18.29
C THR A 452 -15.24 8.73 -17.57
N ARG A 453 -14.38 9.67 -17.18
CA ARG A 453 -14.68 10.71 -16.21
C ARG A 453 -15.62 11.79 -16.70
N HIS A 454 -15.77 11.95 -18.02
CA HIS A 454 -16.66 12.94 -18.62
C HIS A 454 -17.99 12.33 -19.08
N GLY A 455 -18.33 11.12 -18.61
CA GLY A 455 -19.58 10.45 -18.94
C GLY A 455 -19.55 9.75 -20.30
N GLU A 456 -18.37 9.30 -20.73
CA GLU A 456 -18.19 8.51 -21.94
C GLU A 456 -19.13 7.31 -21.94
N SER A 457 -19.87 7.14 -23.05
CA SER A 457 -20.98 6.19 -23.13
C SER A 457 -20.58 4.73 -23.22
N THR A 458 -19.31 4.44 -23.46
CA THR A 458 -18.83 3.09 -23.75
C THR A 458 -17.56 2.81 -22.99
N MET A 459 -17.47 1.61 -22.39
CA MET A 459 -16.24 1.15 -21.77
C MET A 459 -15.26 0.65 -22.82
N THR A 460 -14.12 1.30 -22.98
CA THR A 460 -13.05 0.89 -23.91
C THR A 460 -12.00 0.02 -23.21
N ASP A 461 -11.17 -0.65 -23.99
CA ASP A 461 -9.98 -1.38 -23.51
C ASP A 461 -8.85 -0.41 -23.12
N GLY A 462 -7.72 -0.95 -22.67
CA GLY A 462 -6.50 -0.20 -22.36
C GLY A 462 -5.35 -1.10 -21.90
N ASP A 463 -4.18 -0.51 -21.66
CA ASP A 463 -3.05 -1.18 -21.00
C ASP A 463 -3.34 -1.39 -19.49
N VAL A 464 -4.08 -0.44 -18.90
CA VAL A 464 -4.56 -0.44 -17.51
C VAL A 464 -6.02 -0.01 -17.44
N ARG A 465 -6.68 -0.35 -16.34
CA ARG A 465 -8.01 0.16 -16.03
C ARG A 465 -7.93 1.50 -15.30
N TYR A 466 -6.88 1.72 -14.51
CA TYR A 466 -6.63 2.94 -13.77
C TYR A 466 -5.15 3.04 -13.41
N PHE A 467 -4.60 4.24 -13.46
CA PHE A 467 -3.25 4.55 -12.98
C PHE A 467 -3.25 5.80 -12.10
N SER A 468 -2.49 5.76 -11.00
CA SER A 468 -2.24 6.94 -10.18
C SER A 468 -0.85 6.98 -9.56
N ILE A 469 -0.40 8.18 -9.26
CA ILE A 469 0.80 8.47 -8.46
C ILE A 469 0.39 9.37 -7.30
N THR A 470 0.51 8.86 -6.09
CA THR A 470 0.24 9.59 -4.85
C THR A 470 1.55 9.83 -4.13
N HIS A 471 1.79 11.04 -3.61
CA HIS A 471 2.84 11.25 -2.62
C HIS A 471 2.24 11.50 -1.24
N GLN A 472 2.81 10.82 -0.25
CA GLN A 472 2.26 10.78 1.09
C GLN A 472 3.34 10.83 2.16
N GLN A 473 3.07 11.56 3.23
CA GLN A 473 3.87 11.55 4.43
C GLN A 473 3.65 10.24 5.21
N GLY A 474 4.67 9.38 5.21
CA GLY A 474 4.64 8.11 5.93
C GLY A 474 4.65 8.27 7.45
N SER A 475 4.34 7.19 8.16
CA SER A 475 4.66 7.08 9.59
C SER A 475 6.16 6.87 9.74
N GLY A 476 6.78 7.39 10.81
CA GLY A 476 8.21 7.20 11.10
C GLY A 476 8.61 5.77 11.47
N GLY A 477 7.96 4.75 10.88
CA GLY A 477 8.05 3.33 11.23
C GLY A 477 6.90 2.85 12.11
N MET A 478 6.76 1.52 12.24
CA MET A 478 5.85 0.85 13.19
C MET A 478 5.82 1.57 14.55
N GLY A 479 4.74 2.30 14.83
CA GLY A 479 4.46 2.88 16.14
C GLY A 479 5.10 4.24 16.46
N LYS A 480 5.91 4.86 15.59
CA LYS A 480 6.52 6.17 15.91
C LYS A 480 5.64 7.37 15.62
N SER A 481 4.52 7.17 14.93
CA SER A 481 3.56 8.24 14.62
C SER A 481 2.15 7.71 14.73
N ILE A 482 1.28 8.49 15.37
CA ILE A 482 -0.16 8.22 15.43
C ILE A 482 -0.81 8.34 14.04
N TYR A 483 -0.29 9.21 13.16
CA TYR A 483 -0.78 9.37 11.79
C TYR A 483 0.11 8.64 10.79
N THR A 484 -0.49 7.89 9.87
CA THR A 484 0.25 7.12 8.86
C THR A 484 -0.29 7.36 7.45
N SER A 485 0.60 7.36 6.46
CA SER A 485 0.27 7.45 5.03
C SER A 485 -0.72 8.58 4.72
N VAL A 486 -0.33 9.82 5.04
CA VAL A 486 -1.15 11.02 4.81
C VAL A 486 -0.81 11.59 3.43
N PRO A 487 -1.70 11.50 2.42
CA PRO A 487 -1.46 12.06 1.09
C PRO A 487 -1.39 13.59 1.13
N HIS A 488 -0.38 14.16 0.48
CA HIS A 488 -0.27 15.61 0.27
C HIS A 488 -0.55 16.02 -1.18
N GLY A 489 -0.69 15.03 -2.06
CA GLY A 489 -1.04 15.20 -3.45
C GLY A 489 -1.19 13.84 -4.12
N SER A 490 -2.06 13.76 -5.12
CA SER A 490 -2.18 12.61 -6.00
C SER A 490 -2.52 13.08 -7.40
N LEU A 491 -2.06 12.35 -8.40
CA LEU A 491 -2.48 12.49 -9.79
C LEU A 491 -3.02 11.15 -10.25
N MET A 492 -4.21 11.13 -10.84
CA MET A 492 -4.66 10.00 -11.65
C MET A 492 -4.40 10.26 -13.14
N ASP A 493 -4.44 9.19 -13.94
CA ASP A 493 -4.08 9.17 -15.35
C ASP A 493 -4.60 10.33 -16.22
N ASP A 494 -5.88 10.70 -16.15
CA ASP A 494 -6.47 11.78 -16.94
C ASP A 494 -6.14 13.21 -16.47
N GLU A 495 -5.42 13.33 -15.36
CA GLU A 495 -4.89 14.60 -14.83
C GLU A 495 -3.44 14.84 -15.26
N ILE A 496 -2.77 13.82 -15.79
CA ILE A 496 -1.37 13.88 -16.20
C ILE A 496 -1.28 14.40 -17.64
N ILE A 497 -0.54 15.48 -17.82
CA ILE A 497 -0.22 16.03 -19.14
C ILE A 497 0.82 15.14 -19.82
N VAL A 498 0.51 14.71 -21.04
CA VAL A 498 1.37 13.88 -21.89
C VAL A 498 1.61 14.49 -23.26
N ASN A 499 2.69 14.09 -23.92
CA ASN A 499 2.96 14.41 -25.32
C ASN A 499 2.26 13.45 -26.30
N ASP A 500 2.54 13.58 -27.60
CA ASP A 500 1.99 12.74 -28.67
C ASP A 500 2.40 11.27 -28.62
N LYS A 501 3.37 10.92 -27.77
CA LYS A 501 3.84 9.54 -27.52
C LYS A 501 3.35 8.98 -26.18
N ASN A 502 2.42 9.67 -25.51
CA ASN A 502 1.96 9.39 -24.15
C ASN A 502 3.08 9.46 -23.10
N GLU A 503 4.13 10.25 -23.33
CA GLU A 503 5.20 10.47 -22.35
C GLU A 503 4.86 11.66 -21.45
N TYR A 504 5.15 11.56 -20.15
CA TYR A 504 4.89 12.60 -19.16
C TYR A 504 6.16 13.16 -18.53
N ILE A 505 6.03 14.38 -18.03
CA ILE A 505 6.95 15.02 -17.09
C ILE A 505 6.11 15.56 -15.93
N ILE A 506 6.35 15.06 -14.72
CA ILE A 506 5.68 15.53 -13.50
C ILE A 506 6.73 16.17 -12.60
N VAL A 507 6.53 17.43 -12.24
CA VAL A 507 7.43 18.20 -11.37
C VAL A 507 6.76 18.42 -10.01
N TYR A 508 7.46 17.97 -8.97
CA TYR A 508 7.08 18.19 -7.58
C TYR A 508 7.99 19.25 -6.97
N SER A 509 7.37 20.28 -6.41
CA SER A 509 8.03 21.32 -5.64
C SER A 509 7.07 21.90 -4.64
N ARG A 510 7.58 22.70 -3.70
CA ARG A 510 6.71 23.57 -2.90
C ARG A 510 6.21 24.73 -3.75
N SER A 511 5.02 25.26 -3.47
CA SER A 511 4.39 26.35 -4.24
C SER A 511 5.29 27.57 -4.37
N GLN A 512 5.97 27.97 -3.30
CA GLN A 512 6.91 29.09 -3.28
C GLN A 512 8.24 28.80 -4.02
N GLU A 513 8.50 27.54 -4.33
CA GLU A 513 9.69 27.04 -5.03
C GLU A 513 9.35 26.53 -6.44
N LYS A 514 8.10 26.75 -6.92
CA LYS A 514 7.64 26.31 -8.24
C LYS A 514 8.50 26.92 -9.37
N PRO A 515 9.15 26.11 -10.22
CA PRO A 515 9.84 26.61 -11.40
C PRO A 515 8.89 27.35 -12.33
N GLY A 516 9.38 28.44 -12.93
CA GLY A 516 8.63 29.20 -13.92
C GLY A 516 8.10 28.31 -15.05
N ASN A 517 8.93 27.48 -15.67
CA ASN A 517 8.57 26.62 -16.80
C ASN A 517 7.88 25.29 -16.41
N ALA A 518 7.53 25.06 -15.14
CA ALA A 518 6.72 23.91 -14.71
C ALA A 518 5.21 24.18 -14.96
N ARG A 519 4.83 24.27 -16.24
CA ARG A 519 3.46 24.57 -16.68
C ARG A 519 2.99 23.64 -17.79
N LYS A 520 1.67 23.59 -18.00
CA LYS A 520 1.04 22.78 -19.03
C LYS A 520 1.51 23.14 -20.45
N GLU A 521 1.76 24.43 -20.70
CA GLU A 521 2.24 24.92 -22.00
C GLU A 521 3.63 24.36 -22.36
N ASN A 522 4.41 23.97 -21.34
CA ASN A 522 5.71 23.32 -21.48
C ASN A 522 5.63 21.79 -21.52
N GLY A 523 4.44 21.20 -21.50
CA GLY A 523 4.26 19.75 -21.39
C GLY A 523 4.46 19.19 -19.98
N VAL A 524 4.44 20.04 -18.95
CA VAL A 524 4.75 19.67 -17.56
C VAL A 524 3.49 19.67 -16.70
N THR A 525 3.27 18.56 -15.99
CA THR A 525 2.34 18.50 -14.86
C THR A 525 3.07 18.95 -13.61
N TRP A 526 2.53 19.93 -12.89
CA TRP A 526 3.11 20.38 -11.62
C TRP A 526 2.21 19.97 -10.46
N GLN A 527 2.80 19.43 -9.40
CA GLN A 527 2.10 19.06 -8.17
C GLN A 527 2.78 19.66 -6.94
N GLU A 528 1.97 20.20 -6.03
CA GLU A 528 2.43 20.70 -4.74
C GLU A 528 2.98 19.54 -3.90
N TRP A 529 4.23 19.66 -3.43
CA TRP A 529 4.83 18.65 -2.57
C TRP A 529 4.21 18.61 -1.18
N GLY A 530 3.83 19.77 -0.64
CA GLY A 530 3.34 19.93 0.71
C GLY A 530 4.44 20.35 1.69
N PRO A 531 4.07 20.55 2.97
CA PRO A 531 4.93 21.22 3.95
C PRO A 531 6.02 20.31 4.56
N SER A 532 5.96 19.01 4.29
CA SER A 532 6.84 17.99 4.86
C SER A 532 7.95 17.63 3.88
N SER A 533 9.20 17.65 4.32
CA SER A 533 10.34 17.26 3.49
C SER A 533 10.29 15.79 3.09
N GLN A 534 10.13 14.89 4.06
CA GLN A 534 10.14 13.44 3.84
C GLN A 534 8.75 12.91 3.51
N GLN A 535 8.64 12.25 2.36
CA GLN A 535 7.42 11.57 1.91
C GLN A 535 7.80 10.31 1.10
N GLY A 536 6.80 9.59 0.62
CA GLY A 536 7.00 8.50 -0.34
C GLY A 536 5.98 8.58 -1.45
N PHE A 537 6.38 8.15 -2.64
CA PHE A 537 5.49 7.92 -3.76
C PHE A 537 4.86 6.54 -3.66
N VAL A 538 3.59 6.44 -4.05
CA VAL A 538 2.85 5.20 -4.28
C VAL A 538 2.30 5.26 -5.69
N ILE A 539 2.63 4.25 -6.49
CA ILE A 539 2.04 4.04 -7.81
C ILE A 539 1.01 2.94 -7.69
N ARG A 540 -0.15 3.16 -8.31
CA ARG A 540 -1.19 2.14 -8.49
C ARG A 540 -1.30 1.81 -9.96
N TRP A 541 -1.00 0.57 -10.29
CA TRP A 541 -1.19 0.00 -11.62
C TRP A 541 -2.36 -0.97 -11.58
N LEU A 542 -3.57 -0.50 -11.91
CA LEU A 542 -4.78 -1.31 -11.83
C LEU A 542 -4.98 -2.10 -13.12
N SER A 543 -4.98 -3.43 -13.01
CA SER A 543 -5.17 -4.34 -14.14
C SER A 543 -6.37 -5.25 -13.95
N VAL A 544 -7.20 -5.34 -14.98
CA VAL A 544 -8.34 -6.26 -15.06
C VAL A 544 -8.19 -7.08 -16.33
N SER A 545 -7.48 -8.21 -16.21
CA SER A 545 -7.14 -9.09 -17.34
C SER A 545 -8.38 -9.75 -17.96
N PRO A 546 -8.49 -9.88 -19.29
CA PRO A 546 -7.46 -9.56 -20.29
C PRO A 546 -7.57 -8.14 -20.88
N ASP A 547 -8.71 -7.47 -20.71
CA ASP A 547 -9.05 -6.26 -21.49
C ASP A 547 -8.29 -5.00 -21.03
N TRP A 548 -7.77 -5.01 -19.79
CA TRP A 548 -6.98 -3.93 -19.19
C TRP A 548 -5.71 -4.46 -18.54
N HIS A 549 -4.85 -5.08 -19.36
CA HIS A 549 -3.61 -5.71 -18.90
C HIS A 549 -2.57 -5.76 -20.02
N ILE A 550 -1.36 -5.29 -19.73
CA ILE A 550 -0.21 -5.38 -20.63
C ILE A 550 0.82 -6.38 -20.08
N SER A 551 0.70 -7.63 -20.49
CA SER A 551 1.47 -8.76 -19.92
C SER A 551 2.99 -8.59 -19.93
N GLN A 552 3.54 -7.79 -20.86
CA GLN A 552 4.99 -7.61 -21.01
C GLN A 552 5.58 -6.62 -19.99
N PHE A 553 4.79 -5.66 -19.51
CA PHE A 553 5.31 -4.52 -18.72
C PHE A 553 4.61 -4.33 -17.37
N VAL A 554 3.49 -5.01 -17.13
CA VAL A 554 2.80 -4.99 -15.84
C VAL A 554 3.73 -5.46 -14.71
N SER A 555 3.66 -4.80 -13.56
CA SER A 555 4.47 -5.13 -12.38
C SER A 555 3.83 -6.19 -11.47
N ASP A 556 3.02 -7.10 -12.01
CA ASP A 556 2.32 -8.14 -11.22
C ASP A 556 3.22 -9.33 -10.88
N SER A 557 2.69 -10.31 -10.14
CA SER A 557 3.47 -11.46 -9.68
C SER A 557 4.01 -12.39 -10.79
N ASN A 558 3.54 -12.26 -12.05
CA ASN A 558 4.15 -12.97 -13.18
C ASN A 558 5.51 -12.37 -13.55
N ASN A 559 5.61 -11.04 -13.57
CA ASN A 559 6.80 -10.30 -13.99
C ASN A 559 7.72 -9.94 -12.81
N ILE A 560 7.15 -9.79 -11.62
CA ILE A 560 7.86 -9.50 -10.38
C ILE A 560 7.39 -10.48 -9.28
N PRO A 561 7.81 -11.76 -9.34
CA PRO A 561 7.47 -12.73 -8.31
C PRO A 561 7.99 -12.29 -6.95
N TRP A 562 7.25 -12.58 -5.86
CA TRP A 562 7.64 -12.19 -4.49
C TRP A 562 9.09 -12.56 -4.16
N ARG A 563 9.51 -13.78 -4.48
CA ARG A 563 10.86 -14.30 -4.21
C ARG A 563 11.98 -13.41 -4.77
N THR A 564 11.78 -12.74 -5.89
CA THR A 564 12.77 -11.87 -6.52
C THR A 564 12.44 -10.39 -6.39
N GLY A 565 11.18 -10.04 -6.13
CA GLY A 565 10.68 -8.67 -6.08
C GLY A 565 10.75 -7.99 -4.71
N ALA A 566 10.57 -8.74 -3.61
CA ALA A 566 10.57 -8.14 -2.28
C ALA A 566 12.00 -7.90 -1.78
N TRP A 567 12.26 -6.71 -1.23
CA TRP A 567 13.61 -6.32 -0.79
C TRP A 567 14.17 -7.28 0.27
N SER A 568 13.29 -7.78 1.14
CA SER A 568 13.63 -8.72 2.21
C SER A 568 14.12 -10.08 1.72
N GLN A 569 14.02 -10.43 0.44
CA GLN A 569 14.41 -11.75 -0.04
C GLN A 569 15.91 -11.87 -0.29
N ASP A 570 16.43 -13.09 -0.12
CA ASP A 570 17.84 -13.42 -0.42
C ASP A 570 18.13 -13.35 -1.92
N THR A 571 17.12 -13.58 -2.75
CA THR A 571 17.15 -13.54 -4.21
C THR A 571 16.60 -12.22 -4.79
N TYR A 572 16.50 -11.16 -3.97
CA TYR A 572 16.04 -9.85 -4.42
C TYR A 572 16.84 -9.37 -5.64
N ASP A 573 16.14 -9.13 -6.74
CA ASP A 573 16.71 -8.63 -8.00
C ASP A 573 16.29 -7.17 -8.20
N LYS A 574 17.21 -6.26 -7.89
CA LYS A 574 16.99 -4.83 -8.06
C LYS A 574 16.80 -4.43 -9.54
N THR A 575 17.23 -5.23 -10.51
CA THR A 575 17.12 -4.88 -11.94
C THR A 575 15.68 -4.93 -12.45
N LEU A 576 14.76 -5.56 -11.70
CA LEU A 576 13.34 -5.61 -12.03
C LEU A 576 12.70 -4.21 -11.99
N VAL A 577 12.74 -3.56 -10.82
CA VAL A 577 12.21 -2.20 -10.60
C VAL A 577 13.02 -1.37 -9.61
N GLY A 578 14.00 -1.96 -8.91
CA GLY A 578 14.74 -1.35 -7.80
C GLY A 578 15.84 -0.37 -8.22
N GLU A 579 16.23 -0.37 -9.49
CA GLU A 579 17.15 0.62 -10.07
C GLU A 579 16.38 1.77 -10.71
N ASN A 580 16.89 2.99 -10.61
CA ASN A 580 16.27 4.20 -11.18
C ASN A 580 16.46 4.29 -12.70
N GLN A 581 16.11 3.23 -13.41
CA GLN A 581 16.21 3.09 -14.85
C GLN A 581 15.21 2.02 -15.31
N PRO A 582 14.77 2.05 -16.58
CA PRO A 582 13.84 1.07 -17.12
C PRO A 582 14.26 -0.39 -16.86
N GLY A 583 13.48 -1.08 -16.04
CA GLY A 583 13.56 -2.52 -15.81
C GLY A 583 12.43 -3.27 -16.52
N VAL A 584 11.73 -4.16 -15.81
CA VAL A 584 10.67 -5.00 -16.39
C VAL A 584 9.48 -4.22 -16.94
N MET A 585 9.21 -3.03 -16.40
CA MET A 585 8.14 -2.14 -16.89
C MET A 585 8.49 -1.42 -18.21
N GLY A 586 9.72 -1.57 -18.71
CA GLY A 586 10.16 -0.95 -19.96
C GLY A 586 9.89 0.57 -19.98
N PRO A 587 9.25 1.12 -21.03
CA PRO A 587 8.99 2.56 -21.14
C PRO A 587 8.02 3.10 -20.09
N TYR A 588 7.24 2.23 -19.42
CA TYR A 588 6.31 2.60 -18.37
C TYR A 588 6.96 2.67 -16.99
N HIS A 589 8.26 2.31 -16.86
CA HIS A 589 9.03 2.48 -15.63
C HIS A 589 9.25 3.98 -15.36
N PRO A 590 8.78 4.54 -14.24
CA PRO A 590 9.00 5.96 -13.94
C PRO A 590 10.43 6.21 -13.49
N VAL A 591 11.13 7.11 -14.16
CA VAL A 591 12.49 7.53 -13.82
C VAL A 591 12.44 8.78 -12.96
N VAL A 592 13.20 8.80 -11.87
CA VAL A 592 13.25 9.91 -10.93
C VAL A 592 14.48 10.78 -11.17
N HIS A 593 14.26 12.08 -11.27
CA HIS A 593 15.30 13.08 -11.37
C HIS A 593 15.22 14.04 -10.18
N TYR A 594 16.36 14.64 -9.83
CA TYR A 594 16.44 15.58 -8.73
C TYR A 594 17.44 16.68 -9.07
N MET A 595 16.98 17.93 -9.03
CA MET A 595 17.77 19.09 -9.43
C MET A 595 17.32 20.34 -8.68
N THR A 596 18.07 21.43 -8.82
CA THR A 596 17.65 22.75 -8.36
C THR A 596 16.53 23.30 -9.22
N ARG A 597 15.74 24.19 -8.63
CA ARG A 597 14.74 24.97 -9.36
C ARG A 597 15.38 25.70 -10.54
N GLU A 598 16.55 26.31 -10.34
CA GLU A 598 17.27 27.07 -11.35
C GLU A 598 17.75 26.18 -12.50
N GLU A 599 18.23 24.96 -12.22
CA GLU A 599 18.59 23.97 -13.25
C GLU A 599 17.38 23.59 -14.10
N PHE A 600 16.21 23.41 -13.49
CA PHE A 600 14.99 23.11 -14.23
C PHE A 600 14.53 24.32 -15.07
N GLU A 601 14.56 25.53 -14.52
CA GLU A 601 14.24 26.78 -15.27
C GLU A 601 15.19 26.99 -16.47
N ALA A 602 16.45 26.54 -16.36
CA ALA A 602 17.43 26.64 -17.44
C ALA A 602 17.14 25.72 -18.65
N LEU A 603 16.24 24.73 -18.52
CA LEU A 603 15.75 23.94 -19.64
C LEU A 603 14.93 24.78 -20.64
N GLY A 604 14.49 25.98 -20.23
CA GLY A 604 13.81 26.95 -21.07
C GLY A 604 12.30 26.77 -21.15
N ASP A 605 11.67 27.62 -21.97
CA ASP A 605 10.21 27.73 -22.09
C ASP A 605 9.63 26.96 -23.30
N ASN A 606 10.40 26.04 -23.91
CA ASN A 606 9.89 25.17 -24.97
C ASN A 606 9.03 24.04 -24.37
N VAL A 607 8.31 23.31 -25.23
CA VAL A 607 7.69 22.03 -24.84
C VAL A 607 8.81 21.03 -24.55
N LEU A 608 8.89 20.58 -23.30
CA LEU A 608 9.90 19.64 -22.85
C LEU A 608 9.46 18.20 -23.15
N THR A 609 10.45 17.33 -23.35
CA THR A 609 10.30 15.88 -23.46
C THR A 609 11.13 15.20 -22.38
N PRO A 610 10.84 13.93 -22.00
CA PRO A 610 11.66 13.22 -21.02
C PRO A 610 13.16 13.24 -21.32
N GLY A 611 13.55 13.23 -22.61
CA GLY A 611 14.95 13.29 -23.03
C GLY A 611 15.65 14.63 -22.77
N ASP A 612 14.89 15.70 -22.50
CA ASP A 612 15.44 17.00 -22.10
C ASP A 612 15.77 17.07 -20.60
N ILE A 613 15.24 16.14 -19.81
CA ILE A 613 15.44 16.11 -18.35
C ILE A 613 16.78 15.43 -18.04
N PRO A 614 17.76 16.12 -17.43
CA PRO A 614 19.06 15.53 -17.12
C PRO A 614 18.93 14.37 -16.12
N GLU A 615 19.76 13.35 -16.31
CA GLU A 615 19.87 12.24 -15.35
C GLU A 615 20.29 12.74 -13.97
N TRP A 616 19.70 12.13 -12.93
CA TRP A 616 20.17 12.37 -11.58
C TRP A 616 21.46 11.59 -11.34
N ILE A 617 22.53 12.32 -11.03
CA ILE A 617 23.86 11.77 -10.75
C ILE A 617 24.34 12.22 -9.37
N ASN A 618 25.15 11.38 -8.71
CA ASN A 618 25.72 11.74 -7.41
C ASN A 618 26.76 12.87 -7.57
N SER A 619 26.87 13.73 -6.55
CA SER A 619 27.83 14.84 -6.53
C SER A 619 29.30 14.41 -6.63
N GLU A 620 29.65 13.22 -6.15
CA GLU A 620 30.99 12.63 -6.31
C GLU A 620 31.28 12.28 -7.77
N THR A 621 30.29 11.75 -8.49
CA THR A 621 30.40 11.41 -9.91
C THR A 621 30.47 12.65 -10.79
N GLN A 622 29.79 13.74 -10.41
CA GLN A 622 29.95 15.06 -11.06
C GLN A 622 31.40 15.57 -10.96
N HIS A 623 32.05 15.40 -9.80
CA HIS A 623 33.45 15.80 -9.62
C HIS A 623 34.39 15.00 -10.52
N GLU A 624 34.20 13.69 -10.62
CA GLU A 624 35.00 12.84 -11.54
C GLU A 624 34.75 13.17 -13.01
N TYR A 625 33.50 13.44 -13.41
CA TYR A 625 33.17 13.88 -14.76
C TYR A 625 33.77 15.24 -15.10
N LEU A 626 33.71 16.21 -14.19
CA LEU A 626 34.36 17.52 -14.35
C LEU A 626 35.88 17.39 -14.44
N ILE A 627 36.50 16.56 -13.59
CA ILE A 627 37.94 16.29 -13.65
C ILE A 627 38.30 15.63 -14.98
N SER A 628 37.54 14.62 -15.42
CA SER A 628 37.74 13.92 -16.70
C SER A 628 37.58 14.86 -17.90
N LEU A 629 36.56 15.72 -17.89
CA LEU A 629 36.30 16.71 -18.93
C LEU A 629 37.43 17.77 -18.98
N VAL A 630 37.90 18.24 -17.83
CA VAL A 630 39.05 19.16 -17.72
C VAL A 630 40.34 18.49 -18.23
N TRP A 631 40.57 17.21 -17.90
CA TRP A 631 41.68 16.43 -18.44
C TRP A 631 41.59 16.23 -19.95
N PHE A 632 40.39 16.02 -20.50
CA PHE A 632 40.14 15.88 -21.92
C PHE A 632 40.40 17.20 -22.68
N ILE A 633 39.95 18.33 -22.12
CA ILE A 633 40.22 19.67 -22.67
C ILE A 633 41.72 20.00 -22.60
N LEU A 634 42.39 19.72 -21.48
CA LEU A 634 43.83 19.95 -21.31
C LEU A 634 44.66 19.07 -22.25
N SER A 635 44.31 17.80 -22.41
CA SER A 635 45.00 16.90 -23.36
C SER A 635 44.77 17.29 -24.82
N GLY A 636 43.56 17.75 -25.17
CA GLY A 636 43.26 18.37 -26.46
C GLY A 636 44.10 19.63 -26.73
N ALA A 637 44.24 20.51 -25.73
CA ALA A 637 45.07 21.72 -25.82
C ALA A 637 46.56 21.40 -25.95
N VAL A 638 47.08 20.40 -25.23
CA VAL A 638 48.48 19.93 -25.35
C VAL A 638 48.73 19.31 -26.73
N CYS A 639 47.77 18.59 -27.29
CA CYS A 639 47.85 18.04 -28.66
C CYS A 639 47.86 19.15 -29.73
N LEU A 640 47.09 20.23 -29.51
CA LEU A 640 47.08 21.40 -30.38
C LEU A 640 48.40 22.19 -30.32
N ILE A 641 48.93 22.40 -29.11
CA ILE A 641 50.22 23.09 -28.86
C ILE A 641 51.38 22.29 -29.46
N SER A 642 51.39 20.96 -29.30
CA SER A 642 52.43 20.11 -29.90
C SER A 642 52.37 20.08 -31.44
N ARG A 643 51.18 20.14 -32.04
CA ARG A 643 51.03 20.36 -33.50
C ARG A 643 51.52 21.74 -33.94
N LEU A 644 51.23 22.80 -33.19
CA LEU A 644 51.73 24.16 -33.44
C LEU A 644 53.26 24.24 -33.34
N ILE A 645 53.87 23.61 -32.33
CA ILE A 645 55.34 23.54 -32.17
C ILE A 645 55.97 22.71 -33.32
N GLY A 646 55.29 21.66 -33.79
CA GLY A 646 55.68 20.89 -34.97
C GLY A 646 55.66 21.71 -36.27
N TYR A 647 54.65 22.58 -36.43
CA TYR A 647 54.57 23.51 -37.56
C TYR A 647 55.65 24.61 -37.50
N VAL A 648 55.96 25.14 -36.31
CA VAL A 648 57.05 26.12 -36.13
C VAL A 648 58.42 25.49 -36.42
N ARG A 649 58.66 24.23 -36.02
CA ARG A 649 59.89 23.50 -36.36
C ARG A 649 60.02 23.22 -37.87
N ARG A 650 58.92 22.91 -38.56
CA ARG A 650 58.93 22.72 -40.03
C ARG A 650 59.05 24.04 -40.79
N GLY A 651 58.50 25.15 -40.28
CA GLY A 651 58.67 26.49 -40.85
C GLY A 651 60.10 27.03 -40.71
N LEU A 652 60.80 26.73 -39.61
CA LEU A 652 62.20 27.12 -39.39
C LEU A 652 63.21 26.33 -40.25
N THR A 653 62.81 25.21 -40.85
CA THR A 653 63.68 24.46 -41.78
C THR A 653 63.60 25.01 -43.22
N ILE A 654 62.62 25.87 -43.53
CA ILE A 654 62.43 26.46 -44.87
C ILE A 654 63.15 27.82 -45.03
N ILE A 655 63.77 28.36 -43.96
CA ILE A 655 64.52 29.64 -44.01
C ILE A 655 66.05 29.43 -44.07
N PHE A 656 66.54 28.19 -44.15
CA PHE A 656 67.97 27.87 -44.34
C PHE A 656 68.21 26.86 -45.49
N LEU A 657 67.73 27.19 -46.68
CA LEU A 657 68.21 26.65 -47.95
C LEU A 657 68.46 27.77 -48.95
#